data_AF-A0A0D2LUV6-F1
#
_entry.id   AF-A0A0D2LUV6-F1
#
_cell.length_a   1.000
_cell.length_b   1.000
_cell.length_c   1.000
_cell.angle_alpha   90.00
_cell.angle_beta   90.00
_cell.angle_gamma   90.00
#
_symmetry.space_group_name_H-M   'P 1'
#
loop_
_entity.id
_entity.type
_entity.pdbx_description
1 polymer ?
#
loop_
_entity_poly.entity_id
_entity_poly.type
_entity_poly.pdbx_seq_one_letter_code
_entity_poly.pdbx_strand_id
1 'polypeptide(L)'
;MLLNLPTELVVQVLLYLDTDLASCRLACKYLASVVRDSVLLQYHIALIGARATDNPCSELPLSKKLEQLKNGERAWAVLKPTFTTTISVTHNTSGIYDLTGGVYLLGNQGRRDLHYVRLPSHPGEEPEWSTIHVGRTIIDMGLCVYEHDLIAVVTTTPKLGTPVSYDIELVLFEFSTCKPHPQAQKHVIHVMNTPWEKPAIGIEIVGDNLVLVLYHYRHNAKPEDRVFIFEWKTAVVKSSFAVPTETYTGLIFLDEHTILLPNTNANALDIYRIPEKPTLHLTPVLSLLLPRLADNRTVGSISCRAEPNPIGASSYIHKKKQAKERSAALGDEPQAEDMFPKRGYLADAETAICIFALRVQGVELGQFLFGHTFTFVVLRNSLLDALAAFESGQTAGRIPRPSHPSSESADPAVALAPTIDWAEWGPGITRWFNSDSIPTRWITTTAGQRCVLIAESAPETGFPYVVLNFNPESVRKMKAWLKASREREKERELRAREENQERALAEAREWAESTMAAQAEDDPMDSDGDFLVSRYEIPGADEYEDGDESPLVYHTGLAIVDEDDLPPSSHAGPSISWESVDLGDDMLHSTLTAATSSSAAEGDMDEAVQEHAHFDAPNGHAHEDADAFDLDAEASAMEFDAELDTSDENASMHHMDFLDSASDAGGASSVANGHIGAERSVNDPLDGLDALAARRVWCVTTAEIVEPMDTFAEHVEGRLPYVACASAQTYAYHGVLLDEERVIGIRTDFLDRIRQIEVHHFG
;
A
#
# COMPACT_ATOMS: atom_id res chain seq x y z
N MET A 1 -21.55 -37.34 19.30
CA MET A 1 -21.96 -37.55 17.90
C MET A 1 -21.10 -36.79 16.88
N LEU A 2 -20.40 -35.69 17.21
CA LEU A 2 -19.32 -35.13 16.36
C LEU A 2 -17.98 -35.89 16.52
N LEU A 3 -17.57 -36.15 17.77
CA LEU A 3 -16.30 -36.81 18.11
C LEU A 3 -16.22 -38.30 17.72
N ASN A 4 -17.29 -38.86 17.16
CA ASN A 4 -17.35 -40.25 16.70
C ASN A 4 -17.15 -40.36 15.18
N LEU A 5 -17.00 -39.23 14.48
CA LEU A 5 -16.71 -39.22 13.05
C LEU A 5 -15.22 -39.52 12.82
N PRO A 6 -14.86 -40.09 11.66
CA PRO A 6 -13.47 -40.13 11.20
C PRO A 6 -12.83 -38.73 11.22
N THR A 7 -11.54 -38.67 11.55
CA THR A 7 -10.81 -37.40 11.72
C THR A 7 -10.89 -36.53 10.47
N GLU A 8 -10.92 -37.12 9.28
CA GLU A 8 -11.04 -36.42 8.00
C GLU A 8 -12.38 -35.67 7.89
N LEU A 9 -13.47 -36.28 8.36
CA LEU A 9 -14.78 -35.61 8.38
C LEU A 9 -14.84 -34.54 9.46
N VAL A 10 -14.19 -34.75 10.61
CA VAL A 10 -14.07 -33.71 11.63
C VAL A 10 -13.32 -32.50 11.06
N VAL A 11 -12.21 -32.71 10.34
CA VAL A 11 -11.46 -31.65 9.67
C VAL A 11 -12.34 -30.89 8.68
N GLN A 12 -13.10 -31.59 7.84
CA GLN A 12 -14.01 -30.94 6.88
C GLN A 12 -15.09 -30.12 7.58
N VAL A 13 -15.65 -30.61 8.69
CA VAL A 13 -16.63 -29.83 9.47
C VAL A 13 -16.00 -28.58 10.08
N LEU A 14 -14.79 -28.70 10.60
CA LEU A 14 -14.06 -27.58 11.21
C LEU A 14 -13.64 -26.51 10.19
N LEU A 15 -13.53 -26.83 8.89
CA LEU A 15 -13.24 -25.87 7.83
C LEU A 15 -14.38 -24.89 7.54
N TYR A 16 -15.60 -25.21 7.94
CA TYR A 16 -16.74 -24.29 7.84
C TYR A 16 -16.79 -23.28 8.99
N LEU A 17 -15.82 -23.34 9.91
CA LEU A 17 -15.71 -22.43 11.04
C LEU A 17 -14.59 -21.42 10.78
N ASP A 18 -14.88 -20.14 11.02
CA ASP A 18 -13.89 -19.06 10.98
C ASP A 18 -13.32 -18.83 12.39
N THR A 19 -13.82 -17.81 13.09
CA THR A 19 -13.37 -17.46 14.45
C THR A 19 -13.64 -18.55 15.48
N ASP A 20 -14.65 -19.39 15.25
CA ASP A 20 -15.07 -20.46 16.17
C ASP A 20 -14.06 -21.61 16.25
N LEU A 21 -13.11 -21.69 15.31
CA LEU A 21 -12.06 -22.69 15.33
C LEU A 21 -11.13 -22.54 16.55
N ALA A 22 -10.94 -21.30 17.04
CA ALA A 22 -10.24 -21.04 18.29
C ALA A 22 -11.00 -21.63 19.49
N SER A 23 -12.33 -21.47 19.52
CA SER A 23 -13.20 -22.04 20.55
C SER A 23 -13.16 -23.57 20.54
N CYS A 24 -13.08 -24.20 19.37
CA CYS A 24 -12.94 -25.66 19.26
C CYS A 24 -11.67 -26.19 19.93
N ARG A 25 -10.55 -25.44 19.89
CA ARG A 25 -9.31 -25.82 20.57
C ARG A 25 -9.44 -25.81 22.09
N LEU A 26 -10.30 -24.95 22.63
CA LEU A 26 -10.54 -24.84 24.07
C LEU A 26 -11.55 -25.87 24.59
N ALA A 27 -12.38 -26.42 23.70
CA ALA A 27 -13.45 -27.34 24.08
C ALA A 27 -12.94 -28.71 24.57
N CYS A 28 -11.97 -29.31 23.88
CA CYS A 28 -11.35 -30.57 24.32
C CYS A 28 -9.98 -30.86 23.69
N LYS A 29 -9.20 -31.74 24.33
CA LYS A 29 -7.85 -32.14 23.88
C LYS A 29 -7.84 -32.77 22.49
N TYR A 30 -8.87 -33.53 22.13
CA TYR A 30 -8.97 -34.16 20.80
C TYR A 30 -9.09 -33.10 19.70
N LEU A 31 -10.05 -32.18 19.81
CA LEU A 31 -10.22 -31.10 18.84
C LEU A 31 -8.99 -30.19 18.81
N ALA A 32 -8.37 -29.91 19.96
CA ALA A 32 -7.11 -29.17 20.01
C ALA A 32 -5.99 -29.86 19.20
N SER A 33 -5.86 -31.19 19.32
CA SER A 33 -4.90 -31.97 18.53
C SER A 33 -5.22 -31.94 17.04
N VAL A 34 -6.49 -32.19 16.67
CA VAL A 34 -6.92 -32.19 15.27
C VAL A 34 -6.62 -30.84 14.60
N VAL A 35 -6.94 -29.74 15.26
CA VAL A 35 -6.66 -28.39 14.74
C VAL A 35 -5.16 -28.15 14.63
N ARG A 36 -4.38 -28.53 15.65
CA ARG A 36 -2.92 -28.32 15.67
C ARG A 36 -2.19 -29.14 14.60
N ASP A 37 -2.56 -30.40 14.44
CA ASP A 37 -1.80 -31.38 13.66
C ASP A 37 -2.24 -31.42 12.18
N SER A 38 -3.45 -30.91 11.86
CA SER A 38 -3.93 -30.80 10.48
C SER A 38 -3.35 -29.59 9.77
N VAL A 39 -2.48 -29.83 8.77
CA VAL A 39 -1.93 -28.77 7.89
C VAL A 39 -3.04 -27.95 7.21
N LEU A 40 -4.16 -28.60 6.87
CA LEU A 40 -5.29 -27.95 6.22
C LEU A 40 -6.00 -26.95 7.15
N LEU A 41 -6.23 -27.32 8.41
CA LEU A 41 -6.80 -26.39 9.38
C LEU A 41 -5.80 -25.29 9.76
N GLN A 42 -4.52 -25.63 9.88
CA GLN A 42 -3.48 -24.63 10.15
C GLN A 42 -3.35 -23.60 9.02
N TYR A 43 -3.49 -24.03 7.77
CA TYR A 43 -3.50 -23.14 6.61
C TYR A 43 -4.76 -22.27 6.55
N HIS A 44 -5.93 -22.85 6.80
CA HIS A 44 -7.18 -22.09 6.90
C HIS A 44 -7.10 -20.99 7.97
N ILE A 45 -6.60 -21.31 9.17
CA ILE A 45 -6.37 -20.33 10.24
C ILE A 45 -5.40 -19.22 9.79
N ALA A 46 -4.32 -19.59 9.11
CA ALA A 46 -3.32 -18.64 8.65
C ALA A 46 -3.92 -17.68 7.59
N LEU A 47 -4.72 -18.18 6.65
CA LEU A 47 -5.42 -17.36 5.65
C LEU A 47 -6.39 -16.36 6.29
N ILE A 48 -7.22 -16.81 7.23
CA ILE A 48 -8.13 -15.93 7.99
C ILE A 48 -7.33 -14.84 8.70
N GLY A 49 -6.25 -15.21 9.40
CA GLY A 49 -5.42 -14.27 10.15
C GLY A 49 -4.70 -13.25 9.26
N ALA A 50 -4.32 -13.63 8.04
CA ALA A 50 -3.66 -12.77 7.08
C ALA A 50 -4.61 -11.94 6.22
N ARG A 51 -5.93 -12.19 6.28
CA ARG A 51 -6.93 -11.65 5.34
C ARG A 51 -6.55 -11.99 3.89
N ALA A 52 -6.32 -13.28 3.68
CA ALA A 52 -5.89 -13.85 2.41
C ALA A 52 -6.82 -14.99 1.98
N THR A 53 -6.82 -15.30 0.68
CA THR A 53 -7.53 -16.45 0.09
C THR A 53 -6.54 -17.45 -0.49
N ASP A 54 -6.92 -18.73 -0.56
CA ASP A 54 -6.09 -19.73 -1.23
C ASP A 54 -5.96 -19.39 -2.71
N ASN A 55 -4.75 -19.50 -3.27
CA ASN A 55 -4.56 -19.37 -4.70
C ASN A 55 -4.85 -20.73 -5.36
N PRO A 56 -5.98 -20.89 -6.07
CA PRO A 56 -6.33 -22.16 -6.70
C PRO A 56 -5.43 -22.49 -7.90
N CYS A 57 -4.70 -21.50 -8.43
CA CYS A 57 -3.76 -21.67 -9.54
C CYS A 57 -2.36 -22.11 -9.07
N SER A 58 -2.09 -22.10 -7.76
CA SER A 58 -0.81 -22.55 -7.23
C SER A 58 -0.78 -24.07 -7.08
N GLU A 59 0.21 -24.71 -7.70
CA GLU A 59 0.47 -26.15 -7.60
C GLU A 59 1.23 -26.55 -6.31
N LEU A 60 1.63 -25.58 -5.49
CA LEU A 60 2.36 -25.84 -4.25
C LEU A 60 1.57 -26.74 -3.28
N PRO A 61 2.24 -27.74 -2.66
CA PRO A 61 1.66 -28.49 -1.57
C PRO A 61 1.20 -27.58 -0.43
N LEU A 62 0.12 -27.96 0.25
CA LEU A 62 -0.48 -27.16 1.31
C LEU A 62 0.48 -26.78 2.44
N SER A 63 1.42 -27.67 2.76
CA SER A 63 2.49 -27.39 3.73
C SER A 63 3.41 -26.26 3.28
N LYS A 64 3.72 -26.19 1.97
CA LYS A 64 4.52 -25.12 1.37
C LYS A 64 3.75 -23.81 1.28
N LYS A 65 2.46 -23.85 0.95
CA LYS A 65 1.58 -22.66 1.00
C LYS A 65 1.54 -22.06 2.41
N LEU A 66 1.39 -22.92 3.44
CA LEU A 66 1.42 -22.51 4.84
C LEU A 66 2.78 -21.94 5.27
N GLU A 67 3.87 -22.56 4.84
CA GLU A 67 5.23 -22.08 5.10
C GLU A 67 5.46 -20.69 4.48
N GLN A 68 5.12 -20.52 3.19
CA GLN A 68 5.20 -19.23 2.49
C GLN A 68 4.40 -18.15 3.21
N LEU A 69 3.14 -18.42 3.54
CA LEU A 69 2.28 -17.45 4.22
C LEU A 69 2.85 -17.02 5.58
N LYS A 70 3.29 -17.98 6.39
CA LYS A 70 3.88 -17.68 7.71
C LYS A 70 5.18 -16.88 7.58
N ASN A 71 6.02 -17.20 6.61
CA ASN A 71 7.28 -16.49 6.39
C ASN A 71 7.03 -15.06 5.87
N GLY A 72 6.09 -14.89 4.95
CA GLY A 72 5.67 -13.58 4.44
C GLY A 72 5.13 -12.68 5.55
N GLU A 73 4.20 -13.18 6.36
CA GLU A 73 3.65 -12.41 7.49
C GLU A 73 4.74 -12.01 8.51
N ARG A 74 5.74 -12.87 8.75
CA ARG A 74 6.89 -12.54 9.61
C ARG A 74 7.75 -11.43 9.02
N ALA A 75 8.05 -11.50 7.73
CA ALA A 75 8.87 -10.51 7.04
C ALA A 75 8.18 -9.14 7.02
N TRP A 76 6.88 -9.11 6.70
CA TRP A 76 6.06 -7.91 6.71
C TRP A 76 5.92 -7.30 8.11
N ALA A 77 5.85 -8.12 9.17
CA ALA A 77 5.66 -7.63 10.54
C ALA A 77 6.79 -6.70 11.03
N VAL A 78 7.99 -6.80 10.45
CA VAL A 78 9.17 -5.99 10.85
C VAL A 78 9.92 -5.34 9.69
N LEU A 79 9.31 -5.35 8.51
CA LEU A 79 9.89 -4.88 7.24
C LEU A 79 11.31 -5.38 7.02
N LYS A 80 11.45 -6.71 7.04
CA LYS A 80 12.69 -7.39 6.66
C LYS A 80 12.50 -8.11 5.33
N PRO A 81 12.94 -7.54 4.19
CA PRO A 81 12.81 -8.22 2.91
C PRO A 81 13.62 -9.51 2.89
N THR A 82 13.13 -10.52 2.17
CA THR A 82 13.84 -11.79 1.91
C THR A 82 14.98 -11.58 0.92
N PHE A 83 14.79 -10.69 -0.05
CA PHE A 83 15.84 -10.17 -0.92
C PHE A 83 15.45 -8.79 -1.47
N THR A 84 16.46 -8.08 -1.98
CA THR A 84 16.29 -6.82 -2.70
C THR A 84 16.98 -6.92 -4.05
N THR A 85 16.39 -6.35 -5.09
CA THR A 85 17.03 -6.22 -6.41
C THR A 85 16.78 -4.86 -7.01
N THR A 86 17.61 -4.46 -7.96
CA THR A 86 17.50 -3.18 -8.66
C THR A 86 17.31 -3.42 -10.15
N ILE A 87 16.31 -2.77 -10.74
CA ILE A 87 15.97 -2.88 -12.16
C ILE A 87 16.19 -1.52 -12.81
N SER A 88 17.07 -1.49 -13.81
CA SER A 88 17.32 -0.27 -14.58
C SER A 88 16.26 -0.09 -15.67
N VAL A 89 15.81 1.14 -15.87
CA VAL A 89 14.88 1.51 -16.95
C VAL A 89 15.70 2.07 -18.11
N THR A 90 15.79 1.30 -19.19
CA THR A 90 16.66 1.61 -20.34
C THR A 90 16.00 2.50 -21.40
N HIS A 91 14.66 2.63 -21.36
CA HIS A 91 13.88 3.46 -22.28
C HIS A 91 13.51 4.82 -21.65
N ASN A 92 13.13 5.78 -22.48
CA ASN A 92 12.59 7.05 -21.98
C ASN A 92 11.10 6.87 -21.66
N THR A 93 10.73 7.06 -20.40
CA THR A 93 9.36 6.91 -19.93
C THR A 93 8.53 8.15 -20.23
N SER A 94 7.21 7.94 -20.30
CA SER A 94 6.19 8.98 -20.13
C SER A 94 5.73 9.00 -18.67
N GLY A 95 4.62 9.69 -18.38
CA GLY A 95 3.95 9.64 -17.08
C GLY A 95 2.96 8.48 -16.91
N ILE A 96 2.83 7.61 -17.91
CA ILE A 96 1.95 6.45 -17.88
C ILE A 96 2.68 5.30 -17.18
N TYR A 97 2.12 4.79 -16.08
CA TYR A 97 2.62 3.63 -15.37
C TYR A 97 1.47 2.91 -14.66
N ASP A 98 1.65 1.62 -14.38
CA ASP A 98 0.78 0.88 -13.47
C ASP A 98 1.53 -0.33 -12.90
N LEU A 99 1.02 -0.88 -11.79
CA LEU A 99 1.57 -2.03 -11.08
C LEU A 99 0.43 -2.96 -10.71
N THR A 100 0.47 -4.21 -11.17
CA THR A 100 -0.49 -5.22 -10.74
C THR A 100 0.13 -6.61 -10.72
N GLY A 101 -0.13 -7.37 -9.66
CA GLY A 101 0.24 -8.79 -9.59
C GLY A 101 1.70 -9.13 -9.91
N GLY A 102 2.65 -8.28 -9.51
CA GLY A 102 4.08 -8.45 -9.82
C GLY A 102 4.50 -8.04 -11.23
N VAL A 103 3.61 -7.40 -12.01
CA VAL A 103 3.93 -6.80 -13.31
C VAL A 103 4.00 -5.29 -13.17
N TYR A 104 5.14 -4.71 -13.54
CA TYR A 104 5.32 -3.27 -13.57
C TYR A 104 5.36 -2.77 -15.02
N LEU A 105 4.54 -1.77 -15.34
CA LEU A 105 4.34 -1.23 -16.68
C LEU A 105 4.71 0.25 -16.76
N LEU A 106 5.29 0.65 -17.90
CA LEU A 106 5.68 2.01 -18.22
C LEU A 106 5.35 2.33 -19.68
N GLY A 107 4.64 3.44 -19.94
CA GLY A 107 4.48 3.96 -21.29
C GLY A 107 5.74 4.70 -21.74
N ASN A 108 6.12 4.57 -23.01
CA ASN A 108 7.28 5.30 -23.54
C ASN A 108 7.00 6.77 -23.84
N GLN A 109 8.05 7.59 -23.96
CA GLN A 109 7.96 9.02 -24.27
C GLN A 109 7.16 9.31 -25.56
N GLY A 110 7.25 8.42 -26.55
CA GLY A 110 6.48 8.51 -27.80
C GLY A 110 4.98 8.20 -27.63
N ARG A 111 4.56 7.66 -26.49
CA ARG A 111 3.21 7.16 -26.20
C ARG A 111 2.68 6.25 -27.31
N ARG A 112 3.51 5.32 -27.78
CA ARG A 112 3.14 4.32 -28.79
C ARG A 112 3.33 2.88 -28.29
N ASP A 113 4.15 2.72 -27.27
CA ASP A 113 4.52 1.43 -26.72
C ASP A 113 4.37 1.42 -25.20
N LEU A 114 4.00 0.27 -24.68
CA LEU A 114 4.06 -0.03 -23.25
C LEU A 114 5.20 -1.02 -23.01
N HIS A 115 6.14 -0.64 -22.16
CA HIS A 115 7.18 -1.53 -21.67
C HIS A 115 6.71 -2.16 -20.36
N TYR A 116 6.97 -3.44 -20.17
CA TYR A 116 6.65 -4.11 -18.91
C TYR A 116 7.78 -5.02 -18.47
N VAL A 117 7.84 -5.24 -17.16
CA VAL A 117 8.77 -6.18 -16.53
C VAL A 117 8.02 -6.97 -15.48
N ARG A 118 8.32 -8.28 -15.41
CA ARG A 118 7.90 -9.12 -14.29
C ARG A 118 8.88 -8.90 -13.16
N LEU A 119 8.36 -8.50 -12.00
CA LEU A 119 9.17 -8.28 -10.82
C LEU A 119 9.60 -9.63 -10.26
N PRO A 120 10.87 -9.77 -9.88
CA PRO A 120 11.38 -11.06 -9.43
C PRO A 120 10.71 -11.51 -8.14
N SER A 121 10.56 -12.82 -8.01
CA SER A 121 10.02 -13.50 -6.83
C SER A 121 11.09 -14.33 -6.12
N HIS A 122 12.24 -14.53 -6.76
CA HIS A 122 13.36 -15.28 -6.21
C HIS A 122 14.68 -14.49 -6.35
N PRO A 123 15.62 -14.68 -5.40
CA PRO A 123 16.93 -14.07 -5.51
C PRO A 123 17.68 -14.61 -6.74
N GLY A 124 18.28 -13.72 -7.51
CA GLY A 124 19.04 -14.06 -8.72
C GLY A 124 18.22 -14.19 -9.99
N GLU A 125 16.89 -14.01 -9.94
CA GLU A 125 16.07 -13.88 -11.14
C GLU A 125 16.40 -12.57 -11.87
N GLU A 126 16.74 -12.67 -13.16
CA GLU A 126 17.10 -11.52 -13.99
C GLU A 126 15.86 -10.90 -14.63
N PRO A 127 15.50 -9.65 -14.29
CA PRO A 127 14.31 -9.01 -14.83
C PRO A 127 14.52 -8.59 -16.28
N GLU A 128 13.60 -9.00 -17.16
CA GLU A 128 13.63 -8.65 -18.59
C GLU A 128 12.48 -7.70 -18.96
N TRP A 129 12.82 -6.61 -19.66
CA TRP A 129 11.85 -5.68 -20.21
C TRP A 129 11.27 -6.21 -21.52
N SER A 130 9.97 -6.38 -21.56
CA SER A 130 9.19 -6.70 -22.76
C SER A 130 8.42 -5.47 -23.25
N THR A 131 7.95 -5.50 -24.50
CA THR A 131 7.29 -4.34 -25.13
C THR A 131 5.99 -4.75 -25.84
N ILE A 132 4.93 -4.01 -25.60
CA ILE A 132 3.64 -4.09 -26.31
C ILE A 132 3.56 -2.91 -27.26
N HIS A 133 3.54 -3.21 -28.57
CA HIS A 133 3.39 -2.22 -29.62
C HIS A 133 1.91 -1.94 -29.88
N VAL A 134 1.42 -0.76 -29.48
CA VAL A 134 0.00 -0.41 -29.59
C VAL A 134 -0.34 0.15 -30.98
N GLY A 135 0.64 0.77 -31.65
CA GLY A 135 0.49 1.34 -32.99
C GLY A 135 -0.35 2.64 -33.04
N ARG A 136 -0.93 3.07 -31.92
CA ARG A 136 -1.74 4.29 -31.77
C ARG A 136 -1.21 5.16 -30.64
N THR A 137 -1.56 6.45 -30.62
CA THR A 137 -1.17 7.32 -29.52
C THR A 137 -1.91 6.89 -28.26
N ILE A 138 -1.15 6.45 -27.26
CA ILE A 138 -1.65 5.99 -25.96
C ILE A 138 -2.02 7.22 -25.14
N ILE A 139 -3.23 7.20 -24.58
CA ILE A 139 -3.62 8.12 -23.52
C ILE A 139 -3.13 7.53 -22.20
N ASP A 140 -3.57 6.31 -21.89
CA ASP A 140 -3.27 5.55 -20.66
C ASP A 140 -3.88 4.11 -20.78
N MET A 141 -3.83 3.26 -19.75
CA MET A 141 -4.33 1.87 -19.79
C MET A 141 -5.00 1.42 -18.49
N GLY A 142 -5.84 0.38 -18.58
CA GLY A 142 -6.36 -0.38 -17.44
C GLY A 142 -5.91 -1.83 -17.50
N LEU A 143 -5.61 -2.41 -16.33
CA LEU A 143 -5.07 -3.76 -16.21
C LEU A 143 -6.08 -4.71 -15.55
N CYS A 144 -6.20 -5.92 -16.12
CA CYS A 144 -6.96 -7.03 -15.56
C CYS A 144 -6.20 -8.34 -15.81
N VAL A 145 -4.88 -8.29 -15.55
CA VAL A 145 -3.92 -9.35 -15.91
C VAL A 145 -4.25 -10.64 -15.18
N TYR A 146 -4.47 -10.58 -13.86
CA TYR A 146 -4.68 -11.80 -13.07
C TYR A 146 -6.06 -12.46 -13.32
N GLU A 147 -7.09 -11.67 -13.61
CA GLU A 147 -8.43 -12.21 -13.82
C GLU A 147 -8.65 -12.70 -15.24
N HIS A 148 -8.20 -11.92 -16.23
CA HIS A 148 -8.52 -12.14 -17.64
C HIS A 148 -7.31 -12.18 -18.57
N ASP A 149 -6.08 -12.00 -18.08
CA ASP A 149 -4.90 -11.78 -18.93
C ASP A 149 -5.12 -10.58 -19.88
N LEU A 150 -5.81 -9.54 -19.40
CA LEU A 150 -6.28 -8.43 -20.22
C LEU A 150 -5.53 -7.13 -19.91
N ILE A 151 -5.14 -6.42 -20.97
CA ILE A 151 -4.79 -5.00 -20.95
C ILE A 151 -5.75 -4.25 -21.87
N ALA A 152 -6.44 -3.25 -21.33
CA ALA A 152 -7.26 -2.33 -22.09
C ALA A 152 -6.53 -0.99 -22.26
N VAL A 153 -6.04 -0.71 -23.47
CA VAL A 153 -5.30 0.53 -23.76
C VAL A 153 -6.25 1.58 -24.32
N VAL A 154 -6.31 2.76 -23.69
CA VAL A 154 -7.06 3.91 -24.21
C VAL A 154 -6.17 4.67 -25.18
N THR A 155 -6.68 4.91 -26.39
CA THR A 155 -5.93 5.53 -27.48
C THR A 155 -6.66 6.72 -28.07
N THR A 156 -5.91 7.63 -28.70
CA THR A 156 -6.44 8.79 -29.42
C THR A 156 -5.95 8.81 -30.86
N THR A 157 -6.87 9.02 -31.80
CA THR A 157 -6.58 9.10 -33.24
C THR A 157 -7.21 10.37 -33.83
N PRO A 158 -6.44 11.27 -34.46
CA PRO A 158 -7.00 12.46 -35.09
C PRO A 158 -7.84 12.08 -36.32
N LYS A 159 -9.04 12.65 -36.41
CA LYS A 159 -9.89 12.63 -37.61
C LYS A 159 -9.67 13.90 -38.42
N LEU A 160 -9.22 13.71 -39.65
CA LEU A 160 -9.05 14.78 -40.63
C LEU A 160 -10.43 15.39 -40.95
N GLY A 161 -10.66 16.62 -40.47
CA GLY A 161 -11.90 17.37 -40.62
C GLY A 161 -11.71 18.81 -40.13
N THR A 162 -12.67 19.69 -40.45
CA THR A 162 -12.71 21.07 -39.96
C THR A 162 -14.05 21.31 -39.24
N PRO A 163 -14.06 21.46 -37.90
CA PRO A 163 -12.91 21.42 -36.99
C PRO A 163 -12.28 20.02 -36.86
N VAL A 164 -11.01 19.97 -36.44
CA VAL A 164 -10.32 18.72 -36.11
C VAL A 164 -11.04 18.07 -34.92
N SER A 165 -11.21 16.76 -34.99
CA SER A 165 -11.73 15.95 -33.88
C SER A 165 -10.84 14.73 -33.69
N TYR A 166 -11.04 14.03 -32.59
CA TYR A 166 -10.25 12.89 -32.16
C TYR A 166 -11.18 11.75 -31.79
N ASP A 167 -10.85 10.56 -32.27
CA ASP A 167 -11.49 9.33 -31.81
C ASP A 167 -10.76 8.83 -30.57
N ILE A 168 -11.53 8.62 -29.51
CA ILE A 168 -11.09 7.89 -28.32
C ILE A 168 -11.55 6.45 -28.46
N GLU A 169 -10.61 5.51 -28.31
CA GLU A 169 -10.84 4.09 -28.54
C GLU A 169 -10.15 3.24 -27.47
N LEU A 170 -10.78 2.12 -27.10
CA LEU A 170 -10.19 1.07 -26.29
C LEU A 170 -9.62 -0.02 -27.20
N VAL A 171 -8.36 -0.39 -27.01
CA VAL A 171 -7.67 -1.48 -27.70
C VAL A 171 -7.38 -2.59 -26.70
N LEU A 172 -7.92 -3.79 -26.94
CA LEU A 172 -7.92 -4.89 -25.98
C LEU A 172 -6.87 -5.95 -26.36
N PHE A 173 -5.84 -6.09 -25.53
CA PHE A 173 -4.76 -7.05 -25.71
C PHE A 173 -4.84 -8.18 -24.68
N GLU A 174 -4.52 -9.40 -25.11
CA GLU A 174 -4.09 -10.47 -24.23
C GLU A 174 -2.65 -10.17 -23.79
N PHE A 175 -2.43 -10.02 -22.49
CA PHE A 175 -1.14 -9.60 -21.94
C PHE A 175 -0.04 -10.61 -22.23
N SER A 176 -0.29 -11.90 -21.98
CA SER A 176 0.73 -12.94 -22.15
C SER A 176 1.23 -13.09 -23.59
N THR A 177 0.37 -12.83 -24.58
CA THR A 177 0.71 -13.00 -26.00
C THR A 177 0.94 -11.69 -26.73
N CYS A 178 0.58 -10.56 -26.13
CA CYS A 178 0.55 -9.23 -26.75
C CYS A 178 -0.33 -9.15 -28.02
N LYS A 179 -1.26 -10.09 -28.21
CA LYS A 179 -2.17 -10.16 -29.37
C LYS A 179 -3.56 -9.65 -29.02
N PRO A 180 -4.46 -9.43 -30.00
CA PRO A 180 -5.86 -9.14 -29.72
C PRO A 180 -6.48 -10.14 -28.74
N HIS A 181 -7.17 -9.63 -27.72
CA HIS A 181 -7.68 -10.48 -26.64
C HIS A 181 -8.70 -11.51 -27.17
N PRO A 182 -8.53 -12.83 -26.94
CA PRO A 182 -9.32 -13.88 -27.59
C PRO A 182 -10.79 -13.90 -27.16
N GLN A 183 -11.10 -13.41 -25.96
CA GLN A 183 -12.48 -13.32 -25.46
C GLN A 183 -13.22 -12.05 -25.91
N ALA A 184 -12.50 -11.07 -26.50
CA ALA A 184 -13.13 -9.85 -26.99
C ALA A 184 -13.69 -10.07 -28.40
N GLN A 185 -14.99 -9.84 -28.59
CA GLN A 185 -15.62 -9.87 -29.92
C GLN A 185 -15.07 -8.80 -30.86
N LYS A 186 -14.60 -7.69 -30.29
CA LYS A 186 -13.94 -6.59 -31.01
C LYS A 186 -12.64 -6.26 -30.32
N HIS A 187 -11.54 -6.32 -31.07
CA HIS A 187 -10.23 -5.88 -30.58
C HIS A 187 -10.20 -4.38 -30.26
N VAL A 188 -10.93 -3.58 -31.04
CA VAL A 188 -11.02 -2.12 -30.86
C VAL A 188 -12.47 -1.74 -30.61
N ILE A 189 -12.72 -1.02 -29.52
CA ILE A 189 -14.02 -0.47 -29.14
C ILE A 189 -13.94 1.05 -29.27
N HIS A 190 -14.77 1.62 -30.15
CA HIS A 190 -14.92 3.08 -30.24
C HIS A 190 -15.65 3.60 -28.99
N VAL A 191 -15.06 4.55 -28.28
CA VAL A 191 -15.65 5.17 -27.09
C VAL A 191 -16.44 6.40 -27.48
N MET A 192 -15.78 7.38 -28.10
CA MET A 192 -16.42 8.60 -28.58
C MET A 192 -15.56 9.35 -29.59
N ASN A 193 -16.18 10.29 -30.30
CA ASN A 193 -15.49 11.35 -31.02
C ASN A 193 -15.57 12.66 -30.21
N THR A 194 -14.46 13.37 -30.10
CA THR A 194 -14.33 14.56 -29.25
C THR A 194 -13.43 15.61 -29.89
N PRO A 195 -13.65 16.91 -29.67
CA PRO A 195 -12.68 17.94 -30.07
C PRO A 195 -11.41 17.94 -29.20
N TRP A 196 -11.36 17.14 -28.12
CA TRP A 196 -10.28 17.13 -27.14
C TRP A 196 -9.39 15.89 -27.29
N GLU A 197 -8.11 16.09 -27.64
CA GLU A 197 -7.20 14.99 -27.97
C GLU A 197 -6.84 14.07 -26.80
N LYS A 198 -6.63 14.66 -25.60
CA LYS A 198 -5.96 13.99 -24.47
C LYS A 198 -6.75 14.20 -23.17
N PRO A 199 -7.89 13.52 -22.97
CA PRO A 199 -8.47 13.41 -21.64
C PRO A 199 -7.50 12.69 -20.69
N ALA A 200 -7.59 13.00 -19.41
CA ALA A 200 -7.11 12.09 -18.36
C ALA A 200 -8.15 11.00 -18.13
N ILE A 201 -7.73 9.85 -17.63
CA ILE A 201 -8.62 8.70 -17.46
C ILE A 201 -8.61 8.15 -16.04
N GLY A 202 -9.72 7.55 -15.65
CA GLY A 202 -9.76 6.51 -14.62
C GLY A 202 -10.36 5.26 -15.25
N ILE A 203 -9.71 4.11 -15.13
CA ILE A 203 -10.18 2.86 -15.74
C ILE A 203 -9.96 1.69 -14.79
N GLU A 204 -11.00 0.90 -14.58
CA GLU A 204 -10.94 -0.31 -13.77
C GLU A 204 -11.77 -1.42 -14.43
N ILE A 205 -11.36 -2.67 -14.23
CA ILE A 205 -11.96 -3.84 -14.89
C ILE A 205 -12.13 -4.95 -13.86
N VAL A 206 -13.36 -5.44 -13.71
CA VAL A 206 -13.72 -6.57 -12.84
C VAL A 206 -14.74 -7.46 -13.55
N GLY A 207 -14.41 -8.75 -13.67
CA GLY A 207 -15.22 -9.68 -14.44
C GLY A 207 -15.46 -9.17 -15.86
N ASP A 208 -16.72 -9.16 -16.29
CA ASP A 208 -17.10 -8.68 -17.63
C ASP A 208 -17.26 -7.15 -17.70
N ASN A 209 -17.13 -6.44 -16.58
CA ASN A 209 -17.37 -5.01 -16.49
C ASN A 209 -16.07 -4.21 -16.63
N LEU A 210 -16.04 -3.28 -17.59
CA LEU A 210 -15.01 -2.25 -17.70
C LEU A 210 -15.66 -0.90 -17.49
N VAL A 211 -15.16 -0.11 -16.54
CA VAL A 211 -15.64 1.25 -16.31
C VAL A 211 -14.54 2.23 -16.66
N LEU A 212 -14.88 3.24 -17.46
CA LEU A 212 -13.97 4.25 -17.98
C LEU A 212 -14.53 5.64 -17.66
N VAL A 213 -13.73 6.43 -16.94
CA VAL A 213 -13.95 7.85 -16.66
C VAL A 213 -13.01 8.64 -17.55
N LEU A 214 -13.53 9.62 -18.29
CA LEU A 214 -12.77 10.58 -19.07
C LEU A 214 -13.01 11.98 -18.49
N TYR A 215 -11.94 12.66 -18.10
CA TYR A 215 -12.01 14.02 -17.55
C TYR A 215 -10.88 14.90 -18.11
N HIS A 216 -11.01 16.22 -18.00
CA HIS A 216 -10.04 17.16 -18.57
C HIS A 216 -9.50 18.11 -17.51
N TYR A 217 -8.43 17.69 -16.87
CA TYR A 217 -7.78 18.45 -15.80
C TYR A 217 -7.37 19.86 -16.27
N ARG A 218 -7.88 20.89 -15.59
CA ARG A 218 -7.55 22.32 -15.79
C ARG A 218 -7.65 22.79 -17.24
N HIS A 219 -8.55 22.20 -18.02
CA HIS A 219 -8.73 22.61 -19.40
C HIS A 219 -9.54 23.91 -19.50
N ASN A 220 -9.05 24.91 -20.24
CA ASN A 220 -9.67 26.25 -20.33
C ASN A 220 -11.14 26.22 -20.77
N ALA A 221 -11.49 25.29 -21.67
CA ALA A 221 -12.86 25.13 -22.16
C ALA A 221 -13.80 24.38 -21.21
N LYS A 222 -13.31 23.83 -20.10
CA LYS A 222 -14.07 23.10 -19.06
C LYS A 222 -15.08 22.09 -19.63
N PRO A 223 -14.63 21.13 -20.46
CA PRO A 223 -15.54 20.14 -21.01
C PRO A 223 -16.12 19.25 -19.91
N GLU A 224 -17.33 18.74 -20.15
CA GLU A 224 -17.97 17.75 -19.30
C GLU A 224 -17.10 16.50 -19.16
N ASP A 225 -17.07 15.92 -17.98
CA ASP A 225 -16.51 14.59 -17.80
C ASP A 225 -17.51 13.55 -18.31
N ARG A 226 -17.00 12.39 -18.73
CA ARG A 226 -17.80 11.30 -19.29
C ARG A 226 -17.47 10.00 -18.56
N VAL A 227 -18.51 9.30 -18.13
CA VAL A 227 -18.39 7.95 -17.56
C VAL A 227 -19.02 6.96 -18.52
N PHE A 228 -18.32 5.85 -18.78
CA PHE A 228 -18.78 4.74 -19.59
C PHE A 228 -18.65 3.43 -18.80
N ILE A 229 -19.67 2.58 -18.90
CA ILE A 229 -19.69 1.23 -18.34
C ILE A 229 -19.90 0.27 -19.50
N PHE A 230 -18.92 -0.59 -19.76
CA PHE A 230 -18.94 -1.56 -20.84
C PHE A 230 -19.03 -3.00 -20.31
N GLU A 231 -19.71 -3.85 -21.07
CA GLU A 231 -19.41 -5.27 -21.12
C GLU A 231 -18.27 -5.49 -22.13
N TRP A 232 -17.03 -5.61 -21.65
CA TRP A 232 -15.86 -5.48 -22.53
C TRP A 232 -15.75 -6.61 -23.57
N LYS A 233 -16.21 -7.82 -23.23
CA LYS A 233 -16.19 -8.98 -24.14
C LYS A 233 -17.07 -8.77 -25.38
N THR A 234 -18.21 -8.11 -25.22
CA THR A 234 -19.21 -7.91 -26.30
C THR A 234 -19.17 -6.49 -26.89
N ALA A 235 -18.44 -5.58 -26.24
CA ALA A 235 -18.42 -4.15 -26.53
C ALA A 235 -19.79 -3.46 -26.35
N VAL A 236 -20.67 -4.02 -25.51
CA VAL A 236 -21.97 -3.40 -25.19
C VAL A 236 -21.78 -2.30 -24.15
N VAL A 237 -22.29 -1.10 -24.43
CA VAL A 237 -22.36 -0.01 -23.45
C VAL A 237 -23.55 -0.29 -22.52
N LYS A 238 -23.26 -0.66 -21.27
CA LYS A 238 -24.26 -0.86 -20.22
C LYS A 238 -24.82 0.47 -19.73
N SER A 239 -23.99 1.50 -19.63
CA SER A 239 -24.44 2.87 -19.38
C SER A 239 -23.36 3.86 -19.80
N SER A 240 -23.77 5.09 -20.12
CA SER A 240 -22.86 6.21 -20.32
C SER A 240 -23.56 7.51 -19.97
N PHE A 241 -22.88 8.39 -19.24
CA PHE A 241 -23.45 9.67 -18.83
C PHE A 241 -22.38 10.76 -18.75
N ALA A 242 -22.84 12.01 -18.86
CA ALA A 242 -22.01 13.20 -18.72
C ALA A 242 -22.24 13.82 -17.36
N VAL A 243 -21.19 14.40 -16.78
CA VAL A 243 -21.26 15.17 -15.54
C VAL A 243 -20.47 16.46 -15.69
N PRO A 244 -20.69 17.47 -14.82
CA PRO A 244 -19.88 18.67 -14.82
C PRO A 244 -18.38 18.37 -14.80
N THR A 245 -17.58 19.30 -15.30
CA THR A 245 -16.12 19.16 -15.34
C THR A 245 -15.53 18.87 -13.96
N GLU A 246 -14.51 18.02 -13.93
CA GLU A 246 -13.74 17.64 -12.73
C GLU A 246 -14.59 17.01 -11.60
N THR A 247 -15.74 16.41 -11.93
CA THR A 247 -16.60 15.72 -10.95
C THR A 247 -15.97 14.41 -10.52
N TYR A 248 -15.55 13.57 -11.47
CA TYR A 248 -14.98 12.25 -11.21
C TYR A 248 -13.61 12.12 -11.87
N THR A 249 -12.59 11.82 -11.09
CA THR A 249 -11.21 11.66 -11.58
C THR A 249 -10.68 10.23 -11.49
N GLY A 250 -11.44 9.34 -10.84
CA GLY A 250 -11.07 7.93 -10.63
C GLY A 250 -12.28 7.13 -10.15
N LEU A 251 -12.07 5.84 -9.92
CA LEU A 251 -13.09 4.90 -9.48
C LEU A 251 -12.47 3.70 -8.76
N ILE A 252 -13.29 2.98 -8.01
CA ILE A 252 -12.96 1.64 -7.49
C ILE A 252 -14.17 0.72 -7.60
N PHE A 253 -13.93 -0.58 -7.75
CA PHE A 253 -14.96 -1.60 -7.53
C PHE A 253 -15.02 -1.96 -6.04
N LEU A 254 -16.23 -1.98 -5.48
CA LEU A 254 -16.49 -2.49 -4.13
C LEU A 254 -16.81 -3.99 -4.17
N ASP A 255 -17.53 -4.42 -5.20
CA ASP A 255 -17.75 -5.82 -5.59
C ASP A 255 -17.91 -5.89 -7.12
N GLU A 256 -18.21 -7.06 -7.71
CA GLU A 256 -18.36 -7.21 -9.17
C GLU A 256 -19.44 -6.30 -9.79
N HIS A 257 -20.41 -5.84 -9.00
CA HIS A 257 -21.62 -5.14 -9.47
C HIS A 257 -21.82 -3.76 -8.84
N THR A 258 -20.85 -3.30 -8.04
CA THR A 258 -20.95 -2.06 -7.28
C THR A 258 -19.65 -1.28 -7.40
N ILE A 259 -19.76 -0.04 -7.86
CA ILE A 259 -18.62 0.87 -8.03
C ILE A 259 -18.79 2.09 -7.14
N LEU A 260 -17.67 2.70 -6.78
CA LEU A 260 -17.62 3.97 -6.07
C LEU A 260 -16.83 4.98 -6.91
N LEU A 261 -17.42 6.17 -7.07
CA LEU A 261 -16.86 7.30 -7.79
C LEU A 261 -16.70 8.48 -6.81
N PRO A 262 -15.48 8.94 -6.49
CA PRO A 262 -15.29 10.11 -5.65
C PRO A 262 -15.78 11.38 -6.35
N ASN A 263 -16.79 12.04 -5.79
CA ASN A 263 -17.39 13.24 -6.34
C ASN A 263 -16.75 14.50 -5.74
N THR A 264 -15.84 15.12 -6.50
CA THR A 264 -15.15 16.36 -6.12
C THR A 264 -16.14 17.51 -5.89
N ASN A 265 -17.13 17.64 -6.79
CA ASN A 265 -18.06 18.77 -6.79
C ASN A 265 -19.06 18.70 -5.63
N ALA A 266 -19.45 17.50 -5.21
CA ALA A 266 -20.35 17.27 -4.09
C ALA A 266 -19.62 17.04 -2.76
N ASN A 267 -18.28 16.96 -2.76
CA ASN A 267 -17.48 16.55 -1.60
C ASN A 267 -18.04 15.25 -0.99
N ALA A 268 -18.17 14.21 -1.82
CA ALA A 268 -18.84 12.96 -1.46
C ALA A 268 -18.22 11.75 -2.16
N LEU A 269 -18.59 10.55 -1.74
CA LEU A 269 -18.31 9.29 -2.43
C LEU A 269 -19.62 8.72 -2.98
N ASP A 270 -19.77 8.69 -4.30
CA ASP A 270 -21.00 8.25 -4.96
C ASP A 270 -20.92 6.75 -5.29
N ILE A 271 -21.87 5.97 -4.78
CA ILE A 271 -21.95 4.53 -4.96
C ILE A 271 -23.02 4.20 -6.01
N TYR A 272 -22.62 3.45 -7.03
CA TYR A 272 -23.48 3.04 -8.13
C TYR A 272 -23.57 1.52 -8.21
N ARG A 273 -24.75 1.02 -8.63
CA ARG A 273 -24.92 -0.37 -9.07
C ARG A 273 -24.73 -0.44 -10.57
N ILE A 274 -23.87 -1.35 -11.03
CA ILE A 274 -23.70 -1.62 -12.45
C ILE A 274 -24.98 -2.26 -12.98
N PRO A 275 -25.60 -1.71 -14.04
CA PRO A 275 -26.82 -2.29 -14.56
C PRO A 275 -26.54 -3.58 -15.35
N GLU A 276 -27.39 -4.60 -15.19
CA GLU A 276 -27.28 -5.86 -15.95
C GLU A 276 -27.54 -5.66 -17.45
N LYS A 277 -28.33 -4.64 -17.80
CA LYS A 277 -28.76 -4.34 -19.18
C LYS A 277 -28.47 -2.87 -19.52
N PRO A 278 -28.31 -2.54 -20.82
CA PRO A 278 -28.16 -1.15 -21.25
C PRO A 278 -29.21 -0.22 -20.63
N THR A 279 -28.76 0.79 -19.90
CA THR A 279 -29.57 1.71 -19.11
C THR A 279 -29.12 3.15 -19.37
N LEU A 280 -30.06 4.00 -19.79
CA LEU A 280 -29.79 5.39 -20.19
C LEU A 280 -29.60 6.35 -19.00
N HIS A 281 -30.29 6.09 -17.88
CA HIS A 281 -30.26 6.96 -16.71
C HIS A 281 -29.75 6.18 -15.52
N LEU A 282 -28.46 6.34 -15.24
CA LEU A 282 -27.83 5.77 -14.07
C LEU A 282 -27.61 6.87 -13.02
N THR A 283 -28.14 6.66 -11.83
CA THR A 283 -27.98 7.56 -10.69
C THR A 283 -27.28 6.82 -9.56
N PRO A 284 -26.56 7.52 -8.66
CA PRO A 284 -26.03 6.90 -7.46
C PRO A 284 -27.16 6.27 -6.64
N VAL A 285 -26.89 5.10 -6.06
CA VAL A 285 -27.78 4.48 -5.08
C VAL A 285 -27.62 5.15 -3.71
N LEU A 286 -26.41 5.59 -3.40
CA LEU A 286 -26.05 6.22 -2.14
C LEU A 286 -24.86 7.16 -2.35
N SER A 287 -24.89 8.33 -1.72
CA SER A 287 -23.78 9.28 -1.67
C SER A 287 -23.32 9.45 -0.22
N LEU A 288 -22.07 9.09 0.06
CA LEU A 288 -21.45 9.22 1.38
C LEU A 288 -20.74 10.58 1.46
N LEU A 289 -21.30 11.53 2.20
CA LEU A 289 -20.73 12.88 2.29
C LEU A 289 -19.40 12.87 3.05
N LEU A 290 -18.40 13.56 2.52
CA LEU A 290 -17.11 13.79 3.18
C LEU A 290 -17.24 14.95 4.19
N PRO A 291 -16.25 15.12 5.09
CA PRO A 291 -16.29 16.20 6.07
C PRO A 291 -16.47 17.56 5.43
N ARG A 292 -17.27 18.42 6.07
CA ARG A 292 -17.49 19.77 5.57
C ARG A 292 -16.21 20.57 5.65
N LEU A 293 -15.89 21.28 4.56
CA LEU A 293 -14.74 22.17 4.52
C LEU A 293 -15.02 23.48 5.26
N ALA A 294 -13.98 24.11 5.79
CA ALA A 294 -14.07 25.44 6.37
C ALA A 294 -14.41 26.51 5.31
N ASP A 295 -14.81 27.70 5.76
CA ASP A 295 -15.18 28.79 4.86
C ASP A 295 -14.03 29.14 3.89
N ASN A 296 -14.38 29.40 2.62
CA ASN A 296 -13.44 29.71 1.53
C ASN A 296 -12.45 28.59 1.17
N ARG A 297 -12.75 27.34 1.56
CA ARG A 297 -12.03 26.16 1.08
C ARG A 297 -12.86 25.43 0.02
N THR A 298 -12.19 24.82 -0.95
CA THR A 298 -12.84 23.99 -1.97
C THR A 298 -12.07 22.69 -2.18
N VAL A 299 -12.79 21.63 -2.55
CA VAL A 299 -12.12 20.41 -3.00
C VAL A 299 -11.56 20.65 -4.39
N GLY A 300 -10.25 20.44 -4.55
CA GLY A 300 -9.58 20.52 -5.85
C GLY A 300 -9.59 19.20 -6.61
N SER A 301 -9.45 18.06 -5.92
CA SER A 301 -9.52 16.73 -6.52
C SER A 301 -9.65 15.66 -5.44
N ILE A 302 -10.29 14.53 -5.79
CA ILE A 302 -10.31 13.33 -4.97
C ILE A 302 -9.87 12.14 -5.83
N SER A 303 -8.68 11.59 -5.57
CA SER A 303 -8.25 10.34 -6.20
C SER A 303 -8.53 9.15 -5.28
N CYS A 304 -8.63 7.97 -5.85
CA CYS A 304 -8.83 6.73 -5.11
C CYS A 304 -8.10 5.55 -5.75
N ARG A 305 -7.75 4.55 -4.92
CA ARG A 305 -7.25 3.24 -5.38
C ARG A 305 -7.66 2.16 -4.38
N ALA A 306 -7.81 0.93 -4.86
CA ALA A 306 -8.05 -0.23 -4.01
C ALA A 306 -7.57 -1.51 -4.71
N GLU A 307 -6.46 -2.07 -4.26
CA GLU A 307 -5.87 -3.30 -4.81
C GLU A 307 -5.82 -4.40 -3.73
N PRO A 308 -6.05 -5.68 -4.07
CA PRO A 308 -6.48 -6.16 -5.38
C PRO A 308 -7.94 -5.78 -5.67
N ASN A 309 -8.30 -5.68 -6.95
CA ASN A 309 -9.71 -5.62 -7.36
C ASN A 309 -10.47 -6.90 -6.98
N PRO A 310 -11.80 -6.83 -6.74
CA PRO A 310 -12.65 -8.01 -6.67
C PRO A 310 -12.53 -8.86 -7.94
N ILE A 311 -12.87 -10.15 -7.84
CA ILE A 311 -12.86 -11.07 -8.98
C ILE A 311 -14.29 -11.47 -9.29
N GLY A 312 -14.66 -11.43 -10.57
CA GLY A 312 -15.97 -11.83 -11.03
C GLY A 312 -16.25 -13.33 -10.83
N ALA A 313 -17.50 -13.65 -10.49
CA ALA A 313 -17.89 -15.01 -10.13
C ALA A 313 -17.64 -16.03 -11.27
N SER A 314 -17.83 -15.61 -12.52
CA SER A 314 -17.58 -16.44 -13.70
C SER A 314 -16.08 -16.76 -13.90
N SER A 315 -15.20 -15.84 -13.48
CA SER A 315 -13.75 -15.94 -13.65
C SER A 315 -13.14 -17.06 -12.82
N TYR A 316 -13.64 -17.32 -11.60
CA TYR A 316 -13.18 -18.44 -10.77
C TYR A 316 -13.38 -19.81 -11.43
N ILE A 317 -14.50 -20.01 -12.11
CA ILE A 317 -14.82 -21.26 -12.83
C ILE A 317 -13.87 -21.42 -14.02
N HIS A 318 -13.62 -20.35 -14.76
CA HIS A 318 -12.67 -20.35 -15.87
C HIS A 318 -11.24 -20.62 -15.42
N LYS A 319 -10.79 -19.99 -14.31
CA LYS A 319 -9.47 -20.23 -13.71
C LYS A 319 -9.27 -21.70 -13.34
N LYS A 320 -10.24 -22.31 -12.64
CA LYS A 320 -10.17 -23.72 -12.25
C LYS A 320 -10.18 -24.67 -13.44
N LYS A 321 -10.93 -24.34 -14.50
CA LYS A 321 -10.99 -25.12 -15.74
C LYS A 321 -9.69 -25.01 -16.54
N GLN A 322 -9.17 -23.80 -16.76
CA GLN A 322 -7.90 -23.57 -17.46
C GLN A 322 -6.73 -24.22 -16.74
N ALA A 323 -6.64 -24.10 -15.41
CA ALA A 323 -5.61 -24.78 -14.62
C ALA A 323 -5.64 -26.29 -14.85
N LYS A 324 -6.83 -26.91 -14.79
CA LYS A 324 -7.02 -28.35 -14.99
C LYS A 324 -6.71 -28.82 -16.42
N GLU A 325 -7.09 -28.03 -17.43
CA GLU A 325 -6.81 -28.34 -18.84
C GLU A 325 -5.32 -28.22 -19.17
N ARG A 326 -4.61 -27.26 -18.56
CA ARG A 326 -3.15 -27.10 -18.72
C ARG A 326 -2.37 -28.22 -18.05
N SER A 327 -2.70 -28.62 -16.81
CA SER A 327 -2.05 -29.77 -16.16
C SER A 327 -2.23 -31.09 -16.95
N ALA A 328 -3.24 -31.17 -17.82
CA ALA A 328 -3.47 -32.32 -18.70
C ALA A 328 -2.71 -32.26 -20.04
N ALA A 329 -2.15 -31.10 -20.42
CA ALA A 329 -1.53 -30.83 -21.72
C ALA A 329 0.02 -30.87 -21.70
N LEU A 330 0.65 -31.29 -20.59
CA LEU A 330 2.11 -31.48 -20.50
C LEU A 330 2.58 -32.60 -21.43
N GLY A 331 2.86 -32.21 -22.68
CA GLY A 331 3.49 -32.97 -23.74
C GLY A 331 4.12 -32.09 -24.84
N ASP A 332 3.88 -30.77 -24.81
CA ASP A 332 4.57 -29.79 -25.66
C ASP A 332 5.05 -28.60 -24.80
N GLU A 333 6.26 -28.11 -25.11
CA GLU A 333 7.00 -27.04 -24.42
C GLU A 333 6.19 -25.74 -24.22
N PRO A 334 6.15 -25.17 -23.00
CA PRO A 334 5.26 -24.05 -22.69
C PRO A 334 5.99 -22.69 -22.63
N GLN A 335 5.77 -21.83 -23.62
CA GLN A 335 6.05 -20.38 -23.48
C GLN A 335 4.99 -19.65 -22.61
N ALA A 336 3.98 -20.35 -22.08
CA ALA A 336 2.82 -19.80 -21.36
C ALA A 336 2.76 -20.13 -19.86
N GLU A 337 3.87 -20.61 -19.26
CA GLU A 337 3.98 -21.08 -17.87
C GLU A 337 3.88 -19.98 -16.79
N ASP A 338 3.84 -18.70 -17.17
CA ASP A 338 4.14 -17.58 -16.25
C ASP A 338 2.95 -16.65 -15.95
N MET A 339 1.71 -17.04 -16.29
CA MET A 339 0.55 -16.14 -16.29
C MET A 339 -0.12 -15.93 -14.93
N PHE A 340 0.00 -16.89 -14.00
CA PHE A 340 -0.62 -16.82 -12.68
C PHE A 340 0.44 -16.58 -11.60
N PRO A 341 0.13 -15.82 -10.54
CA PRO A 341 0.96 -15.78 -9.35
C PRO A 341 1.25 -17.21 -8.90
N LYS A 342 2.53 -17.56 -8.82
CA LYS A 342 2.98 -18.90 -8.40
C LYS A 342 2.88 -19.08 -6.88
N ARG A 343 2.58 -18.01 -6.14
CA ARG A 343 2.42 -17.99 -4.68
C ARG A 343 1.20 -18.78 -4.20
N GLY A 344 1.31 -19.36 -3.00
CA GLY A 344 0.28 -20.22 -2.43
C GLY A 344 -1.07 -19.56 -2.14
N TYR A 345 -1.09 -18.24 -1.95
CA TYR A 345 -2.23 -17.46 -1.45
C TYR A 345 -2.29 -16.09 -2.12
N LEU A 346 -3.41 -15.39 -2.00
CA LEU A 346 -3.63 -14.03 -2.53
C LEU A 346 -4.21 -13.14 -1.43
N ALA A 347 -3.96 -11.84 -1.50
CA ALA A 347 -4.69 -10.89 -0.69
C ALA A 347 -6.20 -11.01 -0.96
N ASP A 348 -7.01 -10.96 0.10
CA ASP A 348 -8.45 -10.96 -0.03
C ASP A 348 -8.94 -9.58 -0.46
N ALA A 349 -9.53 -9.52 -1.66
CA ALA A 349 -10.11 -8.31 -2.20
C ALA A 349 -11.25 -7.79 -1.32
N GLU A 350 -12.11 -8.64 -0.76
CA GLU A 350 -13.30 -8.16 -0.02
C GLU A 350 -12.91 -7.36 1.22
N THR A 351 -11.83 -7.77 1.88
CA THR A 351 -11.36 -7.11 3.10
C THR A 351 -10.30 -6.03 2.83
N ALA A 352 -9.78 -5.90 1.60
CA ALA A 352 -8.75 -4.94 1.24
C ALA A 352 -9.11 -3.48 1.60
N ILE A 353 -8.09 -2.65 1.78
CA ILE A 353 -8.28 -1.22 2.01
C ILE A 353 -8.60 -0.48 0.72
N CYS A 354 -9.39 0.58 0.86
CA CYS A 354 -9.54 1.63 -0.15
C CYS A 354 -8.84 2.88 0.39
N ILE A 355 -8.02 3.50 -0.44
CA ILE A 355 -7.31 4.74 -0.13
C ILE A 355 -7.86 5.87 -0.99
N PHE A 356 -8.00 7.04 -0.38
CA PHE A 356 -8.46 8.25 -1.03
C PHE A 356 -7.48 9.38 -0.73
N ALA A 357 -7.07 10.13 -1.76
CA ALA A 357 -6.29 11.35 -1.57
C ALA A 357 -7.14 12.56 -1.94
N LEU A 358 -7.35 13.42 -0.96
CA LEU A 358 -8.17 14.62 -1.02
C LEU A 358 -7.26 15.84 -1.06
N ARG A 359 -7.32 16.62 -2.15
CA ARG A 359 -6.64 17.92 -2.23
C ARG A 359 -7.64 19.03 -1.92
N VAL A 360 -7.42 19.76 -0.84
CA VAL A 360 -8.23 20.92 -0.45
C VAL A 360 -7.47 22.20 -0.81
N GLN A 361 -8.10 23.08 -1.57
CA GLN A 361 -7.56 24.37 -1.99
C GLN A 361 -8.05 25.47 -1.04
N GLY A 362 -7.15 26.41 -0.73
CA GLY A 362 -7.42 27.60 0.07
C GLY A 362 -7.65 28.87 -0.76
N VAL A 363 -7.68 30.00 -0.05
CA VAL A 363 -7.82 31.33 -0.65
C VAL A 363 -6.57 31.68 -1.47
N GLU A 364 -6.80 32.10 -2.71
CA GLU A 364 -5.77 32.57 -3.65
C GLU A 364 -5.16 33.89 -3.15
N LEU A 365 -3.85 33.90 -2.86
CA LEU A 365 -3.10 35.10 -2.49
C LEU A 365 -2.12 35.42 -3.64
N GLY A 366 -2.60 36.17 -4.63
CA GLY A 366 -1.82 36.50 -5.83
C GLY A 366 -1.65 35.28 -6.73
N GLN A 367 -0.40 34.85 -6.99
CA GLN A 367 -0.09 33.67 -7.81
C GLN A 367 0.06 32.36 -6.99
N PHE A 368 -0.08 32.43 -5.66
CA PHE A 368 0.13 31.29 -4.77
C PHE A 368 -1.21 30.67 -4.36
N LEU A 369 -1.42 29.42 -4.76
CA LEU A 369 -2.49 28.56 -4.28
C LEU A 369 -1.97 27.76 -3.08
N PHE A 370 -2.31 28.21 -1.87
CA PHE A 370 -2.12 27.40 -0.66
C PHE A 370 -3.18 26.31 -0.61
N GLY A 371 -2.79 25.07 -0.32
CA GLY A 371 -3.72 23.95 -0.20
C GLY A 371 -3.08 22.83 0.60
N HIS A 372 -3.95 21.99 1.16
CA HIS A 372 -3.56 20.83 1.94
C HIS A 372 -3.95 19.54 1.21
N THR A 373 -3.12 18.53 1.34
CA THR A 373 -3.39 17.18 0.84
C THR A 373 -3.62 16.28 2.04
N PHE A 374 -4.76 15.58 2.03
CA PHE A 374 -5.10 14.58 3.02
C PHE A 374 -5.23 13.23 2.37
N THR A 375 -4.93 12.19 3.11
CA THR A 375 -5.23 10.83 2.72
C THR A 375 -6.12 10.20 3.76
N PHE A 376 -7.15 9.48 3.33
CA PHE A 376 -7.88 8.63 4.25
C PHE A 376 -8.04 7.21 3.71
N VAL A 377 -8.09 6.26 4.64
CA VAL A 377 -8.18 4.83 4.41
C VAL A 377 -9.45 4.30 5.03
N VAL A 378 -10.11 3.37 4.34
CA VAL A 378 -11.31 2.64 4.80
C VAL A 378 -11.21 1.19 4.35
N LEU A 379 -11.82 0.26 5.07
CA LEU A 379 -11.92 -1.13 4.59
C LEU A 379 -13.03 -1.22 3.53
N ARG A 380 -12.77 -1.92 2.41
CA ARG A 380 -13.74 -2.07 1.31
C ARG A 380 -15.08 -2.65 1.79
N ASN A 381 -15.04 -3.72 2.57
CA ASN A 381 -16.24 -4.32 3.15
C ASN A 381 -17.04 -3.36 4.04
N SER A 382 -16.39 -2.40 4.72
CA SER A 382 -17.10 -1.42 5.56
C SER A 382 -17.94 -0.45 4.72
N LEU A 383 -17.54 -0.16 3.48
CA LEU A 383 -18.35 0.62 2.53
C LEU A 383 -19.56 -0.18 2.03
N LEU A 384 -19.38 -1.49 1.79
CA LEU A 384 -20.48 -2.39 1.44
C LEU A 384 -21.45 -2.58 2.61
N ASP A 385 -20.95 -2.69 3.84
CA ASP A 385 -21.78 -2.76 5.05
C ASP A 385 -22.60 -1.48 5.23
N ALA A 386 -22.01 -0.30 4.97
CA ALA A 386 -22.73 0.97 5.00
C ALA A 386 -23.86 1.01 3.94
N LEU A 387 -23.60 0.52 2.73
CA LEU A 387 -24.62 0.39 1.68
C LEU A 387 -25.73 -0.60 2.09
N ALA A 388 -25.38 -1.76 2.63
CA ALA A 388 -26.34 -2.76 3.07
C ALA A 388 -27.19 -2.28 4.26
N ALA A 389 -26.60 -1.54 5.20
CA ALA A 389 -27.31 -0.90 6.30
C ALA A 389 -28.31 0.14 5.79
N PHE A 390 -27.93 0.92 4.77
CA PHE A 390 -28.84 1.86 4.11
C PHE A 390 -30.01 1.15 3.40
N GLU A 391 -29.71 0.13 2.58
CA GLU A 391 -30.73 -0.63 1.83
C GLU A 391 -31.72 -1.35 2.77
N SER A 392 -31.23 -1.88 3.89
CA SER A 392 -32.07 -2.52 4.93
C SER A 392 -32.85 -1.52 5.79
N GLY A 393 -32.57 -0.22 5.70
CA GLY A 393 -33.20 0.83 6.50
C GLY A 393 -32.74 0.88 7.95
N GLN A 394 -31.54 0.37 8.24
CA GLN A 394 -30.91 0.40 9.56
C GLN A 394 -30.15 1.70 9.84
N THR A 395 -29.91 2.54 8.83
CA THR A 395 -29.41 3.90 9.01
C THR A 395 -30.41 4.72 9.82
N ALA A 396 -29.91 5.58 10.70
CA ALA A 396 -30.71 6.18 11.76
C ALA A 396 -31.73 7.21 11.21
N GLY A 397 -32.90 6.73 10.78
CA GLY A 397 -34.19 7.43 10.93
C GLY A 397 -34.38 8.81 10.28
N ARG A 398 -33.66 9.21 9.21
CA ARG A 398 -33.90 10.54 8.59
C ARG A 398 -33.93 10.66 7.06
N ILE A 399 -33.82 9.58 6.28
CA ILE A 399 -33.95 9.67 4.82
C ILE A 399 -35.32 9.12 4.40
N PRO A 400 -36.21 9.92 3.78
CA PRO A 400 -37.46 9.41 3.23
C PRO A 400 -37.14 8.35 2.18
N ARG A 401 -37.64 7.12 2.35
CA ARG A 401 -37.71 6.16 1.25
C ARG A 401 -38.50 6.83 0.11
N PRO A 402 -38.08 6.69 -1.16
CA PRO A 402 -38.97 6.98 -2.28
C PRO A 402 -40.18 6.05 -2.14
N SER A 403 -41.34 6.61 -1.80
CA SER A 403 -42.60 5.87 -1.87
C SER A 403 -42.82 5.43 -3.31
N HIS A 404 -43.21 4.18 -3.52
CA HIS A 404 -43.63 3.65 -4.82
C HIS A 404 -44.50 4.70 -5.56
N PRO A 405 -44.23 4.99 -6.84
CA PRO A 405 -44.97 6.00 -7.58
C PRO A 405 -46.41 5.51 -7.71
N SER A 406 -47.30 6.10 -6.92
CA SER A 406 -48.74 6.04 -7.15
C SER A 406 -49.17 7.42 -7.64
N SER A 407 -49.84 7.39 -8.79
CA SER A 407 -50.46 8.50 -9.50
C SER A 407 -49.53 9.45 -10.27
N GLU A 408 -49.95 9.64 -11.52
CA GLU A 408 -49.35 10.40 -12.60
C GLU A 408 -49.25 11.91 -12.27
N SER A 409 -48.26 12.57 -12.90
CA SER A 409 -48.02 14.02 -12.95
C SER A 409 -47.08 14.64 -11.90
N ALA A 410 -45.77 14.53 -12.16
CA ALA A 410 -44.78 15.56 -11.85
C ALA A 410 -43.61 15.41 -12.83
N ASP A 411 -43.05 16.54 -13.30
CA ASP A 411 -41.83 16.59 -14.13
C ASP A 411 -40.73 15.68 -13.57
N PRO A 412 -39.89 15.04 -14.41
CA PRO A 412 -38.77 14.23 -13.95
C PRO A 412 -37.65 15.16 -13.47
N ALA A 413 -37.88 15.86 -12.36
CA ALA A 413 -36.80 16.41 -11.57
C ALA A 413 -35.92 15.22 -11.15
N VAL A 414 -34.65 15.26 -11.54
CA VAL A 414 -33.62 14.28 -11.17
C VAL A 414 -33.72 14.07 -9.66
N ALA A 415 -34.25 12.92 -9.24
CA ALA A 415 -34.32 12.59 -7.82
C ALA A 415 -32.87 12.57 -7.31
N LEU A 416 -32.55 13.48 -6.39
CA LEU A 416 -31.23 13.54 -5.78
C LEU A 416 -30.94 12.20 -5.10
N ALA A 417 -29.72 11.71 -5.27
CA ALA A 417 -29.29 10.48 -4.61
C ALA A 417 -29.44 10.64 -3.09
N PRO A 418 -29.88 9.60 -2.37
CA PRO A 418 -29.84 9.57 -0.92
C PRO A 418 -28.43 9.85 -0.40
N THR A 419 -28.31 10.68 0.65
CA THR A 419 -27.02 11.06 1.24
C THR A 419 -26.91 10.62 2.69
N ILE A 420 -25.73 10.19 3.13
CA ILE A 420 -25.40 9.98 4.55
C ILE A 420 -24.29 10.96 4.95
N ASP A 421 -24.49 11.67 6.05
CA ASP A 421 -23.54 12.64 6.58
C ASP A 421 -22.26 11.96 7.09
N TRP A 422 -21.12 12.64 6.96
CA TRP A 422 -19.82 12.16 7.44
C TRP A 422 -19.88 11.60 8.87
N ALA A 423 -20.52 12.32 9.79
CA ALA A 423 -20.61 11.94 11.20
C ALA A 423 -21.32 10.59 11.44
N GLU A 424 -22.15 10.13 10.51
CA GLU A 424 -22.87 8.84 10.62
C GLU A 424 -22.05 7.68 10.06
N TRP A 425 -21.38 7.84 8.91
CA TRP A 425 -20.69 6.72 8.25
C TRP A 425 -19.17 6.69 8.44
N GLY A 426 -18.52 7.84 8.62
CA GLY A 426 -17.07 8.01 8.44
C GLY A 426 -16.20 7.67 9.65
N PRO A 427 -16.36 8.35 10.81
CA PRO A 427 -15.38 8.30 11.91
C PRO A 427 -15.04 6.89 12.40
N GLY A 428 -16.02 5.98 12.44
CA GLY A 428 -15.86 4.62 12.96
C GLY A 428 -15.04 3.68 12.09
N ILE A 429 -14.97 3.92 10.77
CA ILE A 429 -14.41 2.98 9.80
C ILE A 429 -13.25 3.56 8.98
N THR A 430 -12.90 4.82 9.21
CA THR A 430 -11.84 5.53 8.46
C THR A 430 -10.61 5.83 9.31
N ARG A 431 -9.48 6.09 8.67
CA ARG A 431 -8.27 6.70 9.25
C ARG A 431 -7.79 7.83 8.33
N TRP A 432 -7.54 9.01 8.88
CA TRP A 432 -7.05 10.18 8.13
C TRP A 432 -5.59 10.49 8.43
N PHE A 433 -4.91 11.05 7.44
CA PHE A 433 -3.52 11.49 7.49
C PHE A 433 -3.40 12.86 6.83
N ASN A 434 -2.58 13.74 7.40
CA ASN A 434 -2.00 14.85 6.65
C ASN A 434 -0.92 14.28 5.72
N SER A 435 -1.04 14.60 4.43
CA SER A 435 -0.18 14.09 3.37
C SER A 435 0.54 15.21 2.62
N ASP A 436 0.70 16.40 3.23
CA ASP A 436 1.41 17.54 2.62
C ASP A 436 2.90 17.26 2.38
N SER A 437 3.47 16.31 3.11
CA SER A 437 4.88 15.91 2.99
C SER A 437 5.05 14.48 2.47
N ILE A 438 4.03 13.96 1.78
CA ILE A 438 4.04 12.62 1.19
C ILE A 438 3.78 12.77 -0.32
N PRO A 439 4.57 12.12 -1.20
CA PRO A 439 4.36 12.22 -2.63
C PRO A 439 3.07 11.45 -3.02
N THR A 440 1.96 12.18 -3.17
CA THR A 440 0.64 11.62 -3.51
C THR A 440 0.40 11.43 -5.02
N ARG A 441 1.37 11.79 -5.87
CA ARG A 441 1.31 11.54 -7.32
C ARG A 441 1.47 10.06 -7.69
N TRP A 442 2.02 9.26 -6.78
CA TRP A 442 2.15 7.82 -6.94
C TRP A 442 0.90 7.12 -6.39
N ILE A 443 0.18 6.38 -7.24
CA ILE A 443 -1.17 5.88 -6.91
C ILE A 443 -1.20 4.41 -6.47
N THR A 444 -0.22 3.60 -6.87
CA THR A 444 -0.17 2.16 -6.54
C THR A 444 0.56 1.92 -5.21
N THR A 445 0.10 2.58 -4.14
CA THR A 445 0.71 2.56 -2.79
C THR A 445 0.03 1.58 -1.82
N THR A 446 -0.97 0.83 -2.28
CA THR A 446 -1.78 -0.08 -1.45
C THR A 446 -1.87 -1.48 -2.03
N ALA A 447 -1.89 -2.50 -1.17
CA ALA A 447 -2.22 -3.87 -1.55
C ALA A 447 -2.80 -4.62 -0.35
N GLY A 448 -3.99 -5.21 -0.53
CA GLY A 448 -4.70 -5.92 0.53
C GLY A 448 -4.95 -5.02 1.74
N GLN A 449 -4.40 -5.39 2.90
CA GLN A 449 -4.56 -4.65 4.16
C GLN A 449 -3.47 -3.57 4.39
N ARG A 450 -2.59 -3.33 3.42
CA ARG A 450 -1.37 -2.55 3.62
C ARG A 450 -1.31 -1.33 2.72
N CYS A 451 -0.73 -0.25 3.22
CA CYS A 451 -0.26 0.88 2.41
C CYS A 451 1.20 1.20 2.72
N VAL A 452 1.93 1.73 1.74
CA VAL A 452 3.32 2.20 1.90
C VAL A 452 3.40 3.70 1.72
N LEU A 453 4.24 4.35 2.52
CA LEU A 453 4.46 5.78 2.55
C LEU A 453 5.97 6.07 2.55
N ILE A 454 6.38 7.18 1.96
CA ILE A 454 7.72 7.74 2.12
C ILE A 454 7.59 9.27 2.15
N ALA A 455 8.51 9.95 2.81
CA ALA A 455 8.54 11.42 2.78
C ALA A 455 8.79 11.96 1.37
N GLU A 456 8.24 13.14 1.10
CA GLU A 456 8.62 13.96 -0.05
C GLU A 456 9.96 14.66 0.22
N SER A 457 10.72 14.95 -0.84
CA SER A 457 11.97 15.73 -0.79
C SER A 457 13.03 15.18 0.16
N ALA A 458 13.40 13.92 -0.04
CA ALA A 458 14.45 13.29 0.76
C ALA A 458 15.78 14.06 0.67
N PRO A 459 16.48 14.28 1.80
CA PRO A 459 17.89 14.68 1.76
C PRO A 459 18.70 13.59 1.04
N GLU A 460 19.96 13.86 0.68
CA GLU A 460 20.81 12.87 0.01
C GLU A 460 20.89 11.53 0.76
N THR A 461 20.76 11.57 2.10
CA THR A 461 20.76 10.40 2.99
C THR A 461 19.47 9.58 2.95
N GLY A 462 18.38 10.09 2.36
CA GLY A 462 17.10 9.40 2.26
C GLY A 462 16.24 9.43 3.52
N PHE A 463 15.04 8.84 3.42
CA PHE A 463 14.16 8.54 4.54
C PHE A 463 13.81 7.05 4.58
N PRO A 464 13.50 6.46 5.75
CA PRO A 464 12.89 5.14 5.76
C PRO A 464 11.50 5.22 5.12
N TYR A 465 11.12 4.20 4.35
CA TYR A 465 9.72 4.05 3.98
C TYR A 465 8.96 3.40 5.14
N VAL A 466 7.66 3.69 5.24
CA VAL A 466 6.79 3.19 6.30
C VAL A 466 5.67 2.38 5.67
N VAL A 467 5.41 1.19 6.19
CA VAL A 467 4.25 0.39 5.82
C VAL A 467 3.24 0.44 6.96
N LEU A 468 2.02 0.86 6.64
CA LEU A 468 0.86 0.78 7.50
C LEU A 468 0.10 -0.50 7.18
N ASN A 469 -0.26 -1.27 8.20
CA ASN A 469 -1.03 -2.49 8.06
C ASN A 469 -2.30 -2.40 8.92
N PHE A 470 -3.45 -2.40 8.25
CA PHE A 470 -4.78 -2.25 8.83
C PHE A 470 -5.42 -3.58 9.19
N ASN A 471 -4.73 -4.71 9.01
CA ASN A 471 -5.23 -6.02 9.39
C ASN A 471 -5.48 -6.07 10.92
N PRO A 472 -6.74 -6.26 11.38
CA PRO A 472 -7.07 -6.27 12.80
C PRO A 472 -6.29 -7.30 13.62
N GLU A 473 -5.97 -8.45 13.03
CA GLU A 473 -5.20 -9.50 13.70
C GLU A 473 -3.72 -9.11 13.85
N SER A 474 -3.16 -8.42 12.85
CA SER A 474 -1.81 -7.85 12.94
C SER A 474 -1.73 -6.77 14.01
N VAL A 475 -2.72 -5.86 14.05
CA VAL A 475 -2.87 -4.84 15.10
C VAL A 475 -2.93 -5.48 16.48
N ARG A 476 -3.80 -6.49 16.66
CA ARG A 476 -3.97 -7.19 17.93
C ARG A 476 -2.69 -7.86 18.41
N LYS A 477 -2.02 -8.61 17.53
CA LYS A 477 -0.76 -9.31 17.83
C LYS A 477 0.35 -8.32 18.17
N MET A 478 0.56 -7.29 17.34
CA MET A 478 1.64 -6.33 17.55
C MET A 478 1.42 -5.49 18.80
N LYS A 479 0.18 -5.07 19.09
CA LYS A 479 -0.14 -4.36 20.34
C LYS A 479 0.20 -5.19 21.57
N ALA A 480 -0.14 -6.48 21.57
CA ALA A 480 0.21 -7.39 22.66
C ALA A 480 1.74 -7.57 22.79
N TRP A 481 2.44 -7.72 21.67
CA TRP A 481 3.89 -7.87 21.64
C TRP A 481 4.63 -6.62 22.12
N LEU A 482 4.24 -5.42 21.66
CA LEU A 482 4.83 -4.15 22.10
C LEU A 482 4.64 -3.94 23.61
N LYS A 483 3.47 -4.28 24.15
CA LYS A 483 3.22 -4.24 25.60
C LYS A 483 4.19 -5.16 26.34
N ALA A 484 4.30 -6.42 25.92
CA ALA A 484 5.20 -7.39 26.53
C ALA A 484 6.69 -7.01 26.37
N SER A 485 7.06 -6.36 25.27
CA SER A 485 8.43 -5.88 25.04
C SER A 485 8.80 -4.77 26.01
N ARG A 486 7.92 -3.78 26.20
CA ARG A 486 8.09 -2.68 27.17
C ARG A 486 8.17 -3.20 28.60
N GLU A 487 7.37 -4.20 28.96
CA GLU A 487 7.44 -4.84 30.28
C GLU A 487 8.79 -5.51 30.52
N ARG A 488 9.34 -6.25 29.53
CA ARG A 488 10.68 -6.85 29.63
C ARG A 488 11.79 -5.81 29.69
N GLU A 489 11.67 -4.69 28.98
CA GLU A 489 12.64 -3.60 29.02
C GLU A 489 12.67 -2.96 30.41
N LYS A 490 11.50 -2.66 30.99
CA LYS A 490 11.39 -2.17 32.38
C LYS A 490 11.98 -3.15 33.39
N GLU A 491 11.72 -4.45 33.25
CA GLU A 491 12.33 -5.47 34.11
C GLU A 491 13.86 -5.50 34.00
N ARG A 492 14.41 -5.32 32.79
CA ARG A 492 15.87 -5.25 32.57
C ARG A 492 16.48 -4.00 33.17
N GLU A 493 15.84 -2.84 32.98
CA GLU A 493 16.27 -1.57 33.59
C GLU A 493 16.25 -1.64 35.12
N LEU A 494 15.21 -2.26 35.69
CA LEU A 494 15.10 -2.46 37.13
C LEU A 494 16.24 -3.34 37.66
N ARG A 495 16.52 -4.48 37.01
CA ARG A 495 17.64 -5.35 37.39
C ARG A 495 18.99 -4.65 37.25
N ALA A 496 19.21 -3.92 36.16
CA ALA A 496 20.44 -3.17 35.96
C ALA A 496 20.63 -2.07 37.02
N ARG A 497 19.53 -1.45 37.49
CA ARG A 497 19.56 -0.49 38.59
C ARG A 497 19.87 -1.15 39.93
N GLU A 498 19.28 -2.31 40.21
CA GLU A 498 19.58 -3.11 41.41
C GLU A 498 21.05 -3.55 41.43
N GLU A 499 21.56 -4.10 40.32
CA GLU A 499 22.98 -4.49 40.18
C GLU A 499 23.94 -3.30 40.32
N ASN A 500 23.60 -2.14 39.75
CA ASN A 500 24.39 -0.92 39.91
C ASN A 500 24.37 -0.41 41.36
N GLN A 501 23.23 -0.51 42.06
CA GLN A 501 23.11 -0.12 43.46
C GLN A 501 23.91 -1.07 44.37
N GLU A 502 23.87 -2.38 44.12
CA GLU A 502 24.69 -3.36 44.82
C GLU A 502 26.19 -3.11 44.59
N ARG A 503 26.60 -2.81 43.36
CA ARG A 503 27.99 -2.46 43.05
C ARG A 503 28.43 -1.19 43.78
N ALA A 504 27.60 -0.15 43.77
CA ALA A 504 27.89 1.08 44.51
C ALA A 504 27.99 0.86 46.03
N LEU A 505 27.14 0.00 46.60
CA LEU A 505 27.21 -0.37 48.02
C LEU A 505 28.46 -1.18 48.34
N ALA A 506 28.91 -2.06 47.43
CA ALA A 506 30.15 -2.82 47.60
C ALA A 506 31.38 -1.89 47.54
N GLU A 507 31.44 -0.99 46.57
CA GLU A 507 32.49 0.03 46.46
C GLU A 507 32.54 0.95 47.68
N ALA A 508 31.38 1.38 48.20
CA ALA A 508 31.30 2.18 49.42
C ALA A 508 31.81 1.42 50.66
N ARG A 509 31.54 0.12 50.76
CA ARG A 509 32.07 -0.73 51.85
C ARG A 509 33.58 -0.87 51.76
N GLU A 510 34.11 -1.15 50.56
CA GLU A 510 35.55 -1.28 50.34
C GLU A 510 36.28 0.03 50.66
N TRP A 511 35.71 1.17 50.25
CA TRP A 511 36.24 2.50 50.61
C TRP A 511 36.24 2.73 52.12
N ALA A 512 35.16 2.36 52.82
CA ALA A 512 35.07 2.49 54.28
C ALA A 512 36.09 1.59 54.99
N GLU A 513 36.26 0.33 54.56
CA GLU A 513 37.25 -0.60 55.10
C GLU A 513 38.68 -0.12 54.87
N SER A 514 39.00 0.39 53.67
CA SER A 514 40.32 0.97 53.36
C SER A 514 40.62 2.20 54.20
N THR A 515 39.63 3.08 54.41
CA THR A 515 39.77 4.28 55.24
C THR A 515 39.98 3.92 56.72
N MET A 516 39.26 2.92 57.24
CA MET A 516 39.46 2.42 58.60
C MET A 516 40.83 1.74 58.78
N ALA A 517 41.31 0.99 57.79
CA ALA A 517 42.64 0.38 57.83
C ALA A 517 43.75 1.45 57.82
N ALA A 518 43.61 2.51 57.01
CA ALA A 518 44.56 3.62 56.99
C ALA A 518 44.58 4.41 58.31
N GLN A 519 43.43 4.57 58.98
CA GLN A 519 43.38 5.20 60.31
C GLN A 519 43.95 4.32 61.43
N ALA A 520 43.98 3.00 61.26
CA ALA A 520 44.55 2.07 62.26
C ALA A 520 46.08 1.94 62.18
N GLU A 521 46.71 2.31 61.05
CA GLU A 521 48.18 2.30 60.90
C GLU A 521 48.86 3.59 61.41
N ASP A 522 48.09 4.67 61.65
CA ASP A 522 48.59 5.98 62.08
C ASP A 522 48.42 6.27 63.59
N ASP A 523 48.07 5.28 64.41
CA ASP A 523 47.92 5.44 65.86
C ASP A 523 49.02 4.71 66.66
N PRO A 524 50.19 5.33 66.87
CA PRO A 524 51.11 4.90 67.91
C PRO A 524 50.56 5.41 69.25
N MET A 525 50.25 4.45 70.14
CA MET A 525 50.16 4.63 71.60
C MET A 525 50.52 6.03 72.09
N ASP A 526 49.53 6.80 72.56
CA ASP A 526 49.76 7.55 73.78
C ASP A 526 48.48 7.76 74.59
N SER A 527 48.69 7.66 75.89
CA SER A 527 47.73 7.68 76.97
C SER A 527 47.13 9.06 77.25
N ASP A 528 45.96 9.01 77.90
CA ASP A 528 45.34 10.01 78.77
C ASP A 528 44.48 11.12 78.12
N GLY A 529 43.22 11.17 78.59
CA GLY A 529 42.50 12.45 78.74
C GLY A 529 41.13 12.55 78.09
N ASP A 530 40.12 11.95 78.73
CA ASP A 530 38.83 12.57 79.10
C ASP A 530 38.27 13.69 78.17
N PHE A 531 37.21 13.42 77.38
CA PHE A 531 35.97 14.23 77.34
C PHE A 531 34.92 13.82 76.26
N LEU A 532 33.66 13.82 76.72
CA LEU A 532 32.37 14.10 76.03
C LEU A 532 31.78 13.13 74.98
N VAL A 533 30.73 12.45 75.45
CA VAL A 533 29.62 11.87 74.67
C VAL A 533 28.82 12.99 73.98
N SER A 534 28.83 13.04 72.65
CA SER A 534 27.75 13.70 71.88
C SER A 534 27.18 12.75 70.84
N ARG A 535 25.89 12.44 70.99
CA ARG A 535 25.03 11.81 69.98
C ARG A 535 25.13 12.58 68.67
N TYR A 536 25.39 11.89 67.57
CA TYR A 536 25.08 12.39 66.24
C TYR A 536 23.80 11.73 65.73
N GLU A 537 22.86 12.61 65.39
CA GLU A 537 21.56 12.32 64.81
C GLU A 537 21.73 11.85 63.36
N ILE A 538 20.98 10.80 62.99
CA ILE A 538 20.75 10.39 61.61
C ILE A 538 19.48 11.12 61.17
N PRO A 539 19.52 12.01 60.17
CA PRO A 539 18.31 12.62 59.66
C PRO A 539 17.61 11.69 58.66
N GLY A 540 16.34 11.38 58.95
CA GLY A 540 15.28 11.38 57.93
C GLY A 540 14.94 10.05 57.26
N ALA A 541 14.52 9.07 58.06
CA ALA A 541 13.46 8.16 57.62
C ALA A 541 12.14 8.76 58.12
N ASP A 542 11.27 9.17 57.20
CA ASP A 542 9.85 9.41 57.48
C ASP A 542 9.00 8.66 56.46
N GLU A 543 7.90 8.16 56.99
CA GLU A 543 7.06 7.07 56.56
C GLU A 543 5.67 7.64 56.15
N TYR A 544 5.06 7.04 55.12
CA TYR A 544 3.61 7.01 54.77
C TYR A 544 2.86 8.29 54.36
N GLU A 545 2.23 8.26 53.17
CA GLU A 545 0.75 8.12 53.07
C GLU A 545 0.29 7.62 51.69
N ASP A 546 -0.69 6.73 51.74
CA ASP A 546 -1.39 6.03 50.66
C ASP A 546 -2.57 6.90 50.17
N GLY A 547 -2.85 6.99 48.86
CA GLY A 547 -3.95 7.84 48.36
C GLY A 547 -4.19 7.86 46.85
N ASP A 548 -5.04 6.92 46.41
CA ASP A 548 -5.95 6.91 45.25
C ASP A 548 -5.46 6.86 43.78
N GLU A 549 -6.01 5.84 43.11
CA GLU A 549 -5.91 5.50 41.69
C GLU A 549 -6.88 6.33 40.83
N SER A 550 -6.41 6.88 39.69
CA SER A 550 -7.09 6.92 38.37
C SER A 550 -6.29 7.72 37.31
N PRO A 551 -6.49 7.48 36.00
CA PRO A 551 -5.39 7.29 35.06
C PRO A 551 -4.98 8.56 34.30
N LEU A 552 -3.70 8.92 34.38
CA LEU A 552 -3.10 9.94 33.51
C LEU A 552 -2.55 9.32 32.23
N VAL A 553 -3.13 9.78 31.13
CA VAL A 553 -2.70 9.61 29.74
C VAL A 553 -1.32 10.23 29.59
N TYR A 554 -0.29 9.42 29.33
CA TYR A 554 1.03 9.91 29.01
C TYR A 554 1.10 10.25 27.51
N HIS A 555 1.07 11.54 27.23
CA HIS A 555 1.58 12.13 26.01
C HIS A 555 3.09 11.88 25.90
N THR A 556 3.51 11.65 24.66
CA THR A 556 4.87 11.45 24.15
C THR A 556 5.87 12.46 24.70
N GLY A 557 6.97 11.98 25.28
CA GLY A 557 8.11 12.80 25.66
C GLY A 557 9.32 12.55 24.76
N LEU A 558 9.80 13.62 24.12
CA LEU A 558 11.22 13.93 23.96
C LEU A 558 11.43 15.39 24.42
N ALA A 559 12.53 15.57 25.16
CA ALA A 559 12.88 16.60 26.15
C ALA A 559 12.61 18.08 25.84
N ILE A 560 12.19 18.86 26.86
CA ILE A 560 12.61 20.27 27.06
C ILE A 560 12.80 20.60 28.56
N VAL A 561 13.85 21.40 28.79
CA VAL A 561 14.29 22.16 29.95
C VAL A 561 13.16 22.97 30.63
N ASP A 562 13.22 23.14 31.95
CA ASP A 562 12.30 24.00 32.72
C ASP A 562 12.27 25.45 32.19
N GLU A 563 11.07 25.96 31.86
CA GLU A 563 10.78 27.38 31.63
C GLU A 563 9.80 27.90 32.69
N ASP A 564 10.33 28.64 33.67
CA ASP A 564 9.61 29.75 34.31
C ASP A 564 10.17 31.04 33.68
N ASP A 565 9.58 31.52 32.56
CA ASP A 565 9.35 32.95 32.21
C ASP A 565 8.96 33.18 30.72
N LEU A 566 7.68 33.61 30.50
CA LEU A 566 7.11 34.38 29.34
C LEU A 566 6.50 33.61 28.11
N PRO A 567 5.72 34.25 27.18
CA PRO A 567 4.25 34.17 27.05
C PRO A 567 3.75 33.47 25.73
N PRO A 568 2.43 33.33 25.47
CA PRO A 568 1.90 32.23 24.66
C PRO A 568 1.81 32.53 23.15
N SER A 569 2.31 31.63 22.30
CA SER A 569 1.74 31.38 20.96
C SER A 569 2.27 30.09 20.31
N SER A 570 1.35 29.40 19.62
CA SER A 570 1.50 28.30 18.65
C SER A 570 2.01 26.93 19.16
N HIS A 571 1.07 26.06 19.53
CA HIS A 571 1.28 24.61 19.55
C HIS A 571 1.00 24.04 18.15
N ALA A 572 2.00 23.39 17.56
CA ALA A 572 1.87 22.64 16.30
C ALA A 572 1.26 21.25 16.58
N GLY A 573 0.24 20.87 15.81
CA GLY A 573 -0.29 19.49 15.76
C GLY A 573 0.47 18.62 14.73
N PRO A 574 0.09 17.36 14.46
CA PRO A 574 1.01 16.38 13.91
C PRO A 574 1.27 16.64 12.42
N SER A 575 2.44 17.20 12.17
CA SER A 575 3.22 16.85 10.99
C SER A 575 3.80 15.45 11.18
N ILE A 576 4.03 14.72 10.10
CA ILE A 576 5.01 13.63 10.13
C ILE A 576 6.37 14.34 10.22
N SER A 577 6.81 14.69 11.42
CA SER A 577 8.12 15.28 11.64
C SER A 577 9.17 14.17 11.54
N TRP A 578 9.93 14.19 10.45
CA TRP A 578 11.07 13.31 10.23
C TRP A 578 12.27 13.81 11.03
N GLU A 579 12.29 13.59 12.34
CA GLU A 579 13.53 13.79 13.10
C GLU A 579 14.45 12.60 12.89
N SER A 580 15.70 12.91 12.54
CA SER A 580 16.78 11.96 12.33
C SER A 580 16.96 11.07 13.56
N VAL A 581 16.97 9.75 13.34
CA VAL A 581 17.41 8.79 14.36
C VAL A 581 18.89 9.05 14.63
N ASP A 582 19.18 9.64 15.78
CA ASP A 582 20.53 9.93 16.24
C ASP A 582 21.25 8.61 16.54
N LEU A 583 22.08 8.17 15.60
CA LEU A 583 23.02 7.07 15.80
C LEU A 583 24.28 7.68 16.38
N GLY A 584 24.50 7.44 17.67
CA GLY A 584 25.57 8.06 18.46
C GLY A 584 26.94 8.05 17.79
N ASP A 585 27.57 9.22 17.81
CA ASP A 585 28.96 9.45 17.46
C ASP A 585 29.90 8.89 18.54
N ASP A 586 30.90 8.12 18.11
CA ASP A 586 32.15 7.97 18.86
C ASP A 586 33.34 7.73 17.91
N MET A 587 34.32 8.66 17.98
CA MET A 587 35.73 8.59 17.53
C MET A 587 36.02 8.67 16.00
N LEU A 588 36.85 9.57 15.43
CA LEU A 588 38.04 10.32 15.91
C LEU A 588 38.40 11.51 14.96
N HIS A 589 39.02 12.53 15.55
CA HIS A 589 39.64 13.74 14.94
C HIS A 589 40.69 13.49 13.84
N SER A 590 40.74 14.37 12.81
CA SER A 590 41.88 15.32 12.62
C SER A 590 41.78 16.27 11.40
N THR A 591 41.82 17.57 11.71
CA THR A 591 42.49 18.71 11.05
C THR A 591 42.15 19.22 9.63
N LEU A 592 41.60 20.46 9.61
CA LEU A 592 42.03 21.72 8.90
C LEU A 592 42.20 21.68 7.36
N THR A 593 41.66 22.62 6.56
CA THR A 593 41.85 24.09 6.62
C THR A 593 40.74 24.89 5.91
N ALA A 594 40.50 26.09 6.45
CA ALA A 594 39.63 27.15 5.94
C ALA A 594 40.10 27.80 4.62
N ALA A 595 39.16 28.36 3.87
CA ALA A 595 39.36 29.58 3.10
C ALA A 595 38.04 30.36 2.95
N THR A 596 38.01 31.51 3.61
CA THR A 596 37.02 32.59 3.55
C THR A 596 37.29 33.53 2.37
N SER A 597 36.24 34.02 1.70
CA SER A 597 36.02 35.43 1.26
C SER A 597 34.75 35.46 0.38
N SER A 598 33.67 36.19 0.67
CA SER A 598 33.44 37.62 1.00
C SER A 598 33.29 38.54 -0.22
N SER A 599 32.19 39.32 -0.15
CA SER A 599 31.83 40.59 -0.83
C SER A 599 31.20 40.47 -2.23
N ALA A 600 29.90 40.81 -2.41
CA ALA A 600 29.26 42.14 -2.39
C ALA A 600 29.57 42.92 -3.68
N ALA A 601 28.70 43.72 -4.32
CA ALA A 601 27.38 44.25 -4.04
C ALA A 601 26.86 44.94 -5.31
N GLU A 602 25.53 45.17 -5.34
CA GLU A 602 24.81 46.35 -5.86
C GLU A 602 24.88 46.78 -7.34
N GLY A 603 23.70 47.08 -7.88
CA GLY A 603 23.55 48.00 -9.01
C GLY A 603 22.18 47.96 -9.70
N ASP A 604 21.17 48.57 -9.08
CA ASP A 604 19.89 48.98 -9.70
C ASP A 604 20.07 49.96 -10.87
N MET A 605 19.19 49.88 -11.88
CA MET A 605 18.37 51.00 -12.41
C MET A 605 17.61 50.64 -13.71
N ASP A 606 16.29 50.55 -13.57
CA ASP A 606 15.19 51.24 -14.27
C ASP A 606 15.23 51.69 -15.76
N GLU A 607 13.99 51.64 -16.31
CA GLU A 607 13.38 52.35 -17.46
C GLU A 607 13.77 51.95 -18.90
N ALA A 608 12.93 51.30 -19.72
CA ALA A 608 11.61 51.64 -20.29
C ALA A 608 11.66 52.30 -21.71
N VAL A 609 10.67 51.90 -22.54
CA VAL A 609 10.04 52.64 -23.67
C VAL A 609 10.47 52.32 -25.13
N GLN A 610 9.51 51.69 -25.85
CA GLN A 610 9.00 51.90 -27.24
C GLN A 610 9.95 51.90 -28.45
N GLU A 611 9.56 51.68 -29.71
CA GLU A 611 8.46 51.05 -30.47
C GLU A 611 8.81 51.33 -31.96
N HIS A 612 8.36 50.49 -32.90
CA HIS A 612 8.28 50.70 -34.36
C HIS A 612 9.55 50.87 -35.23
N ALA A 613 9.69 49.97 -36.22
CA ALA A 613 9.68 50.33 -37.65
C ALA A 613 9.43 49.11 -38.54
N HIS A 614 8.89 49.39 -39.72
CA HIS A 614 8.14 48.56 -40.66
C HIS A 614 8.85 48.65 -42.04
N PHE A 615 8.56 47.71 -42.96
CA PHE A 615 8.92 47.67 -44.40
C PHE A 615 10.39 47.26 -44.69
N ASP A 616 10.74 46.43 -45.68
CA ASP A 616 10.11 46.13 -46.98
C ASP A 616 10.60 44.77 -47.53
N ALA A 617 9.75 44.11 -48.33
CA ALA A 617 10.15 42.99 -49.20
C ALA A 617 10.73 43.53 -50.53
N PRO A 618 11.38 42.67 -51.34
CA PRO A 618 10.82 42.47 -52.67
C PRO A 618 10.85 41.04 -53.22
N ASN A 619 9.87 40.82 -54.10
CA ASN A 619 9.53 39.66 -54.94
C ASN A 619 10.59 39.21 -55.96
N GLY A 620 10.40 37.97 -56.44
CA GLY A 620 10.64 37.55 -57.84
C GLY A 620 11.12 36.09 -57.96
N HIS A 621 10.23 35.10 -58.19
CA HIS A 621 9.91 34.46 -59.50
C HIS A 621 11.10 33.69 -60.12
N ALA A 622 11.02 32.46 -60.67
CA ALA A 622 9.96 31.47 -60.89
C ALA A 622 10.57 30.19 -61.55
N HIS A 623 9.79 29.10 -61.62
CA HIS A 623 9.89 27.93 -62.55
C HIS A 623 11.12 26.98 -62.39
N GLU A 624 11.06 25.64 -62.55
CA GLU A 624 10.19 24.72 -63.30
C GLU A 624 10.51 23.26 -62.87
N ASP A 625 9.51 22.36 -62.94
CA ASP A 625 9.52 20.95 -63.41
C ASP A 625 10.55 19.92 -62.85
N ALA A 626 10.32 18.61 -62.74
CA ALA A 626 9.18 17.69 -62.90
C ALA A 626 9.67 16.28 -62.47
N ASP A 627 8.73 15.34 -62.46
CA ASP A 627 8.87 13.89 -62.69
C ASP A 627 9.00 12.91 -61.51
N ALA A 628 7.91 12.15 -61.39
CA ALA A 628 7.71 10.86 -60.78
C ALA A 628 8.61 9.76 -61.39
N PHE A 629 8.83 8.66 -60.66
CA PHE A 629 8.57 7.30 -61.17
C PHE A 629 8.51 6.29 -60.02
N ASP A 630 7.85 5.20 -60.35
CA ASP A 630 7.06 4.27 -59.55
C ASP A 630 7.70 2.87 -59.63
N LEU A 631 7.12 1.90 -58.90
CA LEU A 631 7.16 0.43 -59.13
C LEU A 631 8.19 -0.46 -58.41
N ASP A 632 7.65 -1.17 -57.40
CA ASP A 632 7.36 -2.62 -57.34
C ASP A 632 8.44 -3.73 -57.25
N ALA A 633 8.08 -4.67 -56.34
CA ALA A 633 8.13 -6.15 -56.43
C ALA A 633 9.50 -6.86 -56.38
N GLU A 634 9.66 -8.11 -55.93
CA GLU A 634 8.88 -9.14 -55.21
C GLU A 634 9.89 -10.28 -54.91
N ALA A 635 9.55 -11.12 -53.94
CA ALA A 635 9.73 -12.58 -53.90
C ALA A 635 11.14 -13.26 -53.74
N SER A 636 11.23 -13.94 -52.59
CA SER A 636 11.41 -15.40 -52.41
C SER A 636 12.74 -16.14 -52.64
N ALA A 637 13.06 -16.90 -51.57
CA ALA A 637 13.56 -18.28 -51.52
C ALA A 637 14.99 -18.60 -51.97
N MET A 638 15.80 -19.18 -51.05
CA MET A 638 16.31 -20.55 -51.21
C MET A 638 17.04 -21.08 -49.96
N GLU A 639 16.89 -22.39 -49.80
CA GLU A 639 17.35 -23.32 -48.77
C GLU A 639 18.85 -23.69 -48.82
N PHE A 640 19.31 -24.24 -47.68
CA PHE A 640 20.33 -25.29 -47.45
C PHE A 640 21.77 -25.14 -48.00
N ASP A 641 22.76 -25.20 -47.09
CA ASP A 641 23.63 -26.40 -46.93
C ASP A 641 24.66 -26.30 -45.78
N ALA A 642 25.02 -27.49 -45.27
CA ALA A 642 26.30 -27.92 -44.69
C ALA A 642 26.62 -27.72 -43.17
N GLU A 643 26.22 -28.74 -42.38
CA GLU A 643 27.10 -29.73 -41.74
C GLU A 643 28.62 -29.46 -41.64
N LEU A 644 29.22 -29.50 -40.42
CA LEU A 644 30.06 -30.61 -39.89
C LEU A 644 30.97 -30.21 -38.70
N ASP A 645 31.03 -31.16 -37.75
CA ASP A 645 32.20 -31.66 -37.02
C ASP A 645 32.40 -31.35 -35.51
N THR A 646 32.01 -32.36 -34.72
CA THR A 646 32.65 -33.06 -33.58
C THR A 646 33.51 -32.31 -32.54
N SER A 647 33.20 -32.55 -31.27
CA SER A 647 34.03 -33.42 -30.40
C SER A 647 33.35 -33.68 -29.06
N ASP A 648 33.23 -34.97 -28.75
CA ASP A 648 33.01 -35.54 -27.42
C ASP A 648 34.15 -35.16 -26.46
N GLU A 649 33.83 -35.00 -25.17
CA GLU A 649 34.59 -35.72 -24.13
C GLU A 649 33.80 -35.88 -22.80
N ASN A 650 33.85 -37.11 -22.31
CA ASN A 650 33.30 -37.66 -21.08
C ASN A 650 33.85 -37.01 -19.80
N ALA A 651 33.02 -36.94 -18.75
CA ALA A 651 33.46 -37.26 -17.39
C ALA A 651 32.30 -37.75 -16.49
N SER A 652 32.37 -39.04 -16.17
CA SER A 652 31.65 -39.78 -15.12
C SER A 652 31.91 -39.22 -13.72
N MET A 653 30.96 -39.34 -12.78
CA MET A 653 31.21 -39.92 -11.43
C MET A 653 29.93 -40.06 -10.56
N HIS A 654 29.62 -41.33 -10.27
CA HIS A 654 29.08 -41.94 -9.04
C HIS A 654 27.67 -41.64 -8.50
N HIS A 655 26.79 -42.62 -8.76
CA HIS A 655 25.78 -43.17 -7.85
C HIS A 655 26.41 -43.79 -6.59
N MET A 656 25.80 -43.58 -5.42
CA MET A 656 25.75 -44.57 -4.33
C MET A 656 24.40 -44.47 -3.60
N ASP A 657 23.60 -45.52 -3.77
CA ASP A 657 22.45 -45.85 -2.92
C ASP A 657 22.94 -46.38 -1.56
N PHE A 658 22.18 -46.16 -0.48
CA PHE A 658 22.00 -47.20 0.54
C PHE A 658 20.69 -47.04 1.33
N LEU A 659 20.04 -48.19 1.50
CA LEU A 659 18.74 -48.46 2.10
C LEU A 659 18.76 -48.47 3.64
N ASP A 660 17.67 -47.94 4.22
CA ASP A 660 16.70 -48.61 5.12
C ASP A 660 17.19 -49.33 6.40
N SER A 661 16.61 -48.97 7.56
CA SER A 661 15.94 -49.91 8.51
C SER A 661 15.67 -49.30 9.89
N ALA A 662 14.59 -49.80 10.51
CA ALA A 662 13.90 -49.31 11.70
C ALA A 662 14.17 -50.12 12.99
N SER A 663 13.46 -49.73 14.08
CA SER A 663 13.21 -50.40 15.38
C SER A 663 14.22 -50.10 16.51
N ASP A 664 13.90 -50.02 17.81
CA ASP A 664 12.67 -50.30 18.58
C ASP A 664 12.74 -49.66 19.99
N ALA A 665 11.57 -49.64 20.65
CA ALA A 665 11.11 -49.39 22.02
C ALA A 665 12.04 -49.23 23.27
N GLY A 666 11.52 -48.48 24.26
CA GLY A 666 11.74 -48.73 25.71
C GLY A 666 11.55 -47.50 26.63
N GLY A 667 10.48 -47.44 27.44
CA GLY A 667 10.12 -46.27 28.28
C GLY A 667 10.39 -46.37 29.79
N ALA A 668 10.05 -45.30 30.54
CA ALA A 668 9.48 -45.29 31.92
C ALA A 668 9.36 -43.88 32.57
N SER A 669 8.12 -43.47 32.84
CA SER A 669 7.50 -42.90 34.08
C SER A 669 8.11 -41.79 34.99
N SER A 670 7.23 -40.79 35.23
CA SER A 670 7.00 -39.92 36.42
C SER A 670 8.01 -38.78 36.69
N VAL A 671 7.64 -37.55 37.10
CA VAL A 671 6.62 -37.08 38.07
C VAL A 671 6.12 -35.67 37.67
N ALA A 672 4.85 -35.39 37.99
CA ALA A 672 4.17 -34.12 37.78
C ALA A 672 4.69 -32.98 38.69
N ASN A 673 4.82 -31.78 38.13
CA ASN A 673 4.52 -30.56 38.88
C ASN A 673 3.89 -29.52 37.96
N GLY A 674 2.66 -29.14 38.29
CA GLY A 674 1.86 -28.21 37.53
C GLY A 674 2.27 -26.77 37.79
N HIS A 675 2.64 -26.08 36.72
CA HIS A 675 2.35 -24.67 36.50
C HIS A 675 1.74 -24.61 35.11
N ILE A 676 0.45 -24.25 35.04
CA ILE A 676 -0.23 -23.97 33.76
C ILE A 676 0.31 -22.62 33.29
N GLY A 677 1.52 -22.64 32.74
CA GLY A 677 1.99 -21.56 31.89
C GLY A 677 1.17 -21.59 30.61
N ALA A 678 0.69 -20.42 30.20
CA ALA A 678 0.15 -20.24 28.86
C ALA A 678 1.15 -20.87 27.87
N GLU A 679 0.73 -21.92 27.16
CA GLU A 679 1.53 -22.53 26.10
C GLU A 679 1.88 -21.40 25.12
N ARG A 680 3.13 -20.92 25.15
CA ARG A 680 3.67 -20.07 24.10
C ARG A 680 3.47 -20.84 22.80
N SER A 681 2.62 -20.30 21.94
CA SER A 681 2.45 -20.82 20.59
C SER A 681 3.81 -20.72 19.92
N VAL A 682 4.48 -21.88 19.71
CA VAL A 682 5.76 -22.05 19.00
C VAL A 682 5.70 -21.56 17.53
N ASN A 683 4.61 -20.89 17.14
CA ASN A 683 4.30 -20.40 15.81
C ASN A 683 3.91 -18.91 15.80
N ASP A 684 4.16 -18.12 16.86
CA ASP A 684 3.92 -16.68 16.80
C ASP A 684 4.89 -16.04 15.77
N PRO A 685 4.40 -15.28 14.77
CA PRO A 685 5.27 -14.52 13.87
C PRO A 685 6.23 -13.56 14.58
N LEU A 686 5.93 -13.19 15.83
CA LEU A 686 6.67 -12.20 16.61
C LEU A 686 7.69 -12.83 17.58
N ASP A 687 7.80 -14.17 17.61
CA ASP A 687 8.80 -14.88 18.41
C ASP A 687 10.21 -14.65 17.82
N GLY A 688 11.15 -14.16 18.64
CA GLY A 688 12.54 -13.92 18.26
C GLY A 688 12.83 -12.55 17.65
N LEU A 689 11.88 -11.61 17.69
CA LEU A 689 12.11 -10.23 17.27
C LEU A 689 13.09 -9.49 18.19
N ASP A 690 14.05 -8.79 17.56
CA ASP A 690 15.09 -8.02 18.23
C ASP A 690 14.55 -6.71 18.84
N ALA A 691 15.16 -6.22 19.92
CA ALA A 691 14.85 -4.95 20.56
C ALA A 691 15.00 -3.75 19.61
N LEU A 692 15.95 -3.82 18.66
CA LEU A 692 16.10 -2.80 17.61
C LEU A 692 14.90 -2.77 16.65
N ALA A 693 14.25 -3.91 16.40
CA ALA A 693 13.03 -3.93 15.60
C ALA A 693 11.85 -3.28 16.34
N ALA A 694 11.80 -3.40 17.68
CA ALA A 694 10.76 -2.77 18.49
C ALA A 694 10.73 -1.24 18.37
N ARG A 695 11.89 -0.61 18.15
CA ARG A 695 12.01 0.85 18.00
C ARG A 695 11.43 1.39 16.68
N ARG A 696 11.27 0.53 15.66
CA ARG A 696 10.75 0.91 14.33
C ARG A 696 9.28 0.56 14.14
N VAL A 697 8.61 0.00 15.16
CA VAL A 697 7.24 -0.48 15.07
C VAL A 697 6.38 0.21 16.11
N TRP A 698 5.23 0.73 15.68
CA TRP A 698 4.24 1.32 16.58
C TRP A 698 2.83 0.94 16.18
N CYS A 699 1.90 1.05 17.12
CA CYS A 699 0.50 0.70 16.90
C CYS A 699 -0.38 1.87 17.31
N VAL A 700 -1.27 2.28 16.40
CA VAL A 700 -2.22 3.37 16.60
C VAL A 700 -3.61 2.78 16.68
N THR A 701 -4.23 2.87 17.86
CA THR A 701 -5.60 2.36 18.10
C THR A 701 -6.56 3.44 18.61
N THR A 702 -6.05 4.64 18.88
CA THR A 702 -6.84 5.77 19.35
C THR A 702 -7.35 6.59 18.17
N ALA A 703 -8.41 7.37 18.42
CA ALA A 703 -8.83 8.42 17.50
C ALA A 703 -7.77 9.52 17.51
N GLU A 704 -7.49 10.08 16.33
CA GLU A 704 -6.60 11.22 16.16
C GLU A 704 -7.30 12.23 15.26
N ILE A 705 -7.26 13.50 15.66
CA ILE A 705 -7.80 14.61 14.87
C ILE A 705 -6.77 14.94 13.79
N VAL A 706 -7.23 15.06 12.55
CA VAL A 706 -6.36 15.44 11.43
C VAL A 706 -6.05 16.93 11.49
N GLU A 707 -4.79 17.28 11.25
CA GLU A 707 -4.33 18.66 11.11
C GLU A 707 -4.02 19.00 9.63
N PRO A 708 -4.09 20.28 9.23
CA PRO A 708 -4.46 21.41 10.07
C PRO A 708 -5.99 21.51 10.25
N MET A 709 -6.40 21.70 11.51
CA MET A 709 -7.82 21.72 11.91
C MET A 709 -8.64 22.80 11.20
N ASP A 710 -8.02 23.90 10.77
CA ASP A 710 -8.67 25.04 10.11
C ASP A 710 -9.09 24.75 8.66
N THR A 711 -8.78 23.55 8.14
CA THR A 711 -9.20 23.14 6.79
C THR A 711 -10.65 22.66 6.75
N PHE A 712 -11.15 22.10 7.85
CA PHE A 712 -12.49 21.53 7.95
C PHE A 712 -13.37 22.37 8.90
N ALA A 713 -14.68 22.41 8.63
CA ALA A 713 -15.64 23.10 9.48
C ALA A 713 -15.95 22.32 10.77
N GLU A 714 -15.52 21.06 10.85
CA GLU A 714 -15.71 20.16 11.97
C GLU A 714 -14.42 19.36 12.23
N HIS A 715 -14.23 18.87 13.46
CA HIS A 715 -13.11 18.00 13.76
C HIS A 715 -13.24 16.70 12.97
N VAL A 716 -12.24 16.44 12.12
CA VAL A 716 -12.16 15.19 11.36
C VAL A 716 -11.25 14.24 12.11
N GLU A 717 -11.83 13.14 12.58
CA GLU A 717 -11.10 12.05 13.21
C GLU A 717 -11.40 10.73 12.51
N GLY A 718 -10.43 9.81 12.56
CA GLY A 718 -10.60 8.42 12.13
C GLY A 718 -10.24 7.45 13.26
N ARG A 719 -10.98 6.34 13.35
CA ARG A 719 -10.83 5.32 14.40
C ARG A 719 -10.32 3.98 13.89
N LEU A 720 -10.11 3.81 12.59
CA LEU A 720 -9.60 2.56 12.01
C LEU A 720 -8.16 2.32 12.50
N PRO A 721 -7.89 1.25 13.28
CA PRO A 721 -6.58 1.04 13.88
C PRO A 721 -5.58 0.46 12.86
N TYR A 722 -4.29 0.71 13.08
CA TYR A 722 -3.22 0.13 12.28
C TYR A 722 -1.95 -0.12 13.08
N VAL A 723 -1.10 -0.97 12.54
CA VAL A 723 0.31 -1.08 12.94
C VAL A 723 1.16 -0.45 11.85
N ALA A 724 2.16 0.33 12.24
CA ALA A 724 3.14 0.90 11.34
C ALA A 724 4.51 0.32 11.63
N CYS A 725 5.28 0.10 10.57
CA CYS A 725 6.67 -0.27 10.66
C CYS A 725 7.48 0.58 9.68
N ALA A 726 8.58 1.17 10.14
CA ALA A 726 9.55 1.88 9.29
C ALA A 726 10.65 0.91 8.83
N SER A 727 11.13 1.04 7.59
CA SER A 727 12.27 0.27 7.09
C SER A 727 13.52 0.48 7.95
N ALA A 728 14.40 -0.54 8.01
CA ALA A 728 15.63 -0.43 8.79
C ALA A 728 16.66 0.54 8.18
N GLN A 729 16.63 0.68 6.86
CA GLN A 729 17.50 1.60 6.11
C GLN A 729 16.71 2.81 5.62
N THR A 730 17.42 3.88 5.29
CA THR A 730 16.91 5.07 4.63
C THR A 730 17.14 4.98 3.12
N TYR A 731 16.25 5.59 2.34
CA TYR A 731 16.29 5.54 0.88
C TYR A 731 15.98 6.90 0.28
N ALA A 732 16.75 7.29 -0.74
CA ALA A 732 16.51 8.48 -1.55
C ALA A 732 15.55 8.16 -2.72
N TYR A 733 14.40 7.57 -2.40
CA TYR A 733 13.36 7.32 -3.40
C TYR A 733 12.51 8.57 -3.62
N HIS A 734 12.10 8.78 -4.87
CA HIS A 734 11.17 9.85 -5.27
C HIS A 734 9.71 9.40 -5.13
N GLY A 735 9.48 8.10 -4.91
CA GLY A 735 8.19 7.47 -4.74
C GLY A 735 8.35 6.03 -4.29
N VAL A 736 7.29 5.47 -3.72
CA VAL A 736 7.20 4.06 -3.36
C VAL A 736 5.88 3.51 -3.87
N LEU A 737 5.90 2.29 -4.39
CA LEU A 737 4.72 1.52 -4.77
C LEU A 737 4.68 0.24 -3.93
N LEU A 738 3.52 -0.41 -3.90
CA LEU A 738 3.28 -1.63 -3.14
C LEU A 738 2.46 -2.59 -3.99
N ASP A 739 2.92 -3.84 -4.06
CA ASP A 739 2.07 -4.99 -4.40
C ASP A 739 1.96 -5.94 -3.19
N GLU A 740 1.34 -7.11 -3.38
CA GLU A 740 1.12 -8.09 -2.30
C GLU A 740 2.41 -8.63 -1.65
N GLU A 741 3.52 -8.69 -2.39
CA GLU A 741 4.78 -9.33 -1.98
C GLU A 741 5.94 -8.34 -1.91
N ARG A 742 5.79 -7.12 -2.46
CA ARG A 742 6.92 -6.22 -2.73
C ARG A 742 6.60 -4.77 -2.39
N VAL A 743 7.61 -4.09 -1.83
CA VAL A 743 7.71 -2.62 -1.90
C VAL A 743 8.63 -2.26 -3.07
N ILE A 744 8.22 -1.32 -3.92
CA ILE A 744 8.99 -0.86 -5.06
C ILE A 744 9.41 0.59 -4.83
N GLY A 745 10.69 0.83 -4.59
CA GLY A 745 11.27 2.17 -4.53
C GLY A 745 11.51 2.74 -5.94
N ILE A 746 11.09 3.97 -6.19
CA ILE A 746 11.23 4.64 -7.49
C ILE A 746 12.34 5.70 -7.43
N ARG A 747 13.21 5.71 -8.44
CA ARG A 747 14.15 6.81 -8.68
C ARG A 747 13.91 7.45 -10.05
N THR A 748 13.78 8.78 -10.05
CA THR A 748 13.57 9.57 -11.26
C THR A 748 14.79 10.42 -11.60
N ASP A 749 14.85 10.91 -12.84
CA ASP A 749 15.76 11.99 -13.22
C ASP A 749 15.13 13.38 -13.00
N PHE A 750 15.87 14.45 -13.32
CA PHE A 750 15.42 15.83 -13.17
C PHE A 750 14.19 16.21 -14.03
N LEU A 751 13.77 15.37 -14.97
CA LEU A 751 12.54 15.53 -15.75
C LEU A 751 11.41 14.63 -15.22
N ASP A 752 11.56 14.10 -14.00
CA ASP A 752 10.65 13.15 -13.35
C ASP A 752 10.45 11.84 -14.14
N ARG A 753 11.40 11.48 -15.01
CA ARG A 753 11.36 10.20 -15.74
C ARG A 753 11.93 9.10 -14.88
N ILE A 754 11.24 7.98 -14.78
CA ILE A 754 11.68 6.83 -13.98
C ILE A 754 12.92 6.22 -14.64
N ARG A 755 14.01 6.12 -13.89
CA ARG A 755 15.31 5.58 -14.36
C ARG A 755 15.66 4.25 -13.73
N GLN A 756 15.16 4.01 -12.53
CA GLN A 756 15.49 2.83 -11.77
C GLN A 756 14.35 2.54 -10.79
N ILE A 757 14.07 1.26 -10.61
CA ILE A 757 13.24 0.78 -9.51
C ILE A 757 14.03 -0.20 -8.65
N GLU A 758 13.74 -0.21 -7.36
CA GLU A 758 14.33 -1.14 -6.39
C GLU A 758 13.22 -1.95 -5.74
N VAL A 759 13.29 -3.27 -5.88
CA VAL A 759 12.27 -4.21 -5.44
C VAL A 759 12.71 -4.81 -4.11
N HIS A 760 11.92 -4.61 -3.06
CA HIS A 760 12.07 -5.23 -1.74
C HIS A 760 11.02 -6.31 -1.60
N HIS A 761 11.41 -7.58 -1.64
CA HIS A 761 10.48 -8.71 -1.61
C HIS A 761 10.29 -9.26 -0.19
N PHE A 762 9.07 -9.61 0.22
CA PHE A 762 8.75 -9.98 1.61
C PHE A 762 8.16 -11.38 1.79
N GLY A 763 7.59 -12.04 0.78
CA GLY A 763 6.90 -13.31 1.00
C GLY A 763 6.95 -14.23 -0.18
#